data_AF-A0A4Q7PFE5-F1
#
_entry.id   AF-A0A4Q7PFE5-F1
#
_cell.length_a   1.000
_cell.length_b   1.000
_cell.length_c   1.000
_cell.angle_alpha   90.00
_cell.angle_beta   90.00
_cell.angle_gamma   90.00
#
_symmetry.space_group_name_H-M   'P 1'
#
loop_
_entity.id
_entity.type
_entity.pdbx_description
1 polymer ?
#
loop_
_entity_poly.entity_id
_entity_poly.type
_entity_poly.pdbx_seq_one_letter_code
_entity_poly.pdbx_strand_id
1 'polypeptide(L)'
;MRIFFLYLLLILPLGVVAQFNISGKVIDITTGEPLPFATLNTSEGSYALTSSEGTFFIRCKKLPLQIQFNYLGYHQNTITVQKKSKRTNLLIKLKPDHQQLSAVKIDFEGGIAANIIKEAIQRKAQNNPEKKLNSYRYKTYNTFKITEDNQARLTSAEDTTNVEMENLFNKAHSFFSEKISLHQYQKGKDRKETVLATRMTGFKKPVYDVLGINIQSTSLYNEDYIIFDNRYAGPLSNNATRNYYYKVLDTLQGQRPAYVILFQPRRSKKVASLEGVLYLDMQTLAIQKAVAEVRGKLNIVVTHDFQYYQEAQVWFPQSQKLTIKPGFGKQKVSLFGGQISVGSLQNRKKDNIKNNDFLISQTDIKEVELNADLTLKSIAPAISIAPEAINRPESYWQKYRTDTISKIDRNSFGVVDSIVKAQHIERRIDVIQSFNIGYYPVGFFNFDLTYPLKYNNYEGVRTGIGGITNKKFSELFRLESYLVYGFRDGKFKYGIGGGVLLNQNKSSWLNINYKDDLREVGSFAFLTDRRVYSLFEPRLVNIDFYYKHRTYSTSLQHRISPKLLTETQVSISDIEQTGGYQFLDDGEAFSSYKMAESSISLRWTPFSKYLKTPTGYKEVYDGYPKITAQYTQGFKGFLESNFNYSKIAVKAEYAIQRLNLSRTSFLFEMDIASGNIPLTHLFHAYPNAPTKETVLQRFSVAGRRSFETMYFGEFFSDKLATLQIRHRLPPFRVSESIKPELVLINRYAIGDVRNQQNHQGVSFNSLQHGYQESGFEINKIIAGFGLSFAYRYGAYHLPSFADNLSFKFTFYLKL
;
A
#
# COMPACT_ATOMS: atom_id res chain seq x y z
N MET A 1 -41.60 55.11 -37.26
CA MET A 1 -40.34 55.19 -36.45
C MET A 1 -39.77 53.84 -35.99
N ARG A 2 -40.53 52.73 -35.88
CA ARG A 2 -39.97 51.44 -35.41
C ARG A 2 -39.17 50.63 -36.44
N ILE A 3 -39.37 50.85 -37.74
CA ILE A 3 -38.65 50.11 -38.81
C ILE A 3 -37.27 50.72 -39.11
N PHE A 4 -37.08 52.01 -38.84
CA PHE A 4 -35.80 52.71 -39.06
C PHE A 4 -34.74 52.34 -38.01
N PHE A 5 -35.17 51.96 -36.80
CA PHE A 5 -34.27 51.50 -35.73
C PHE A 5 -33.75 50.07 -35.97
N LEU A 6 -34.47 49.26 -36.76
CA LEU A 6 -34.04 47.91 -37.13
C LEU A 6 -32.96 47.93 -38.24
N TYR A 7 -32.99 48.93 -39.12
CA TYR A 7 -31.96 49.12 -40.15
C TYR A 7 -30.66 49.75 -39.61
N LEU A 8 -30.76 50.56 -38.54
CA LEU A 8 -29.57 51.15 -37.88
C LEU A 8 -28.74 50.11 -37.10
N LEU A 9 -29.34 48.99 -36.71
CA LEU A 9 -28.66 47.89 -36.00
C LEU A 9 -27.88 46.94 -36.94
N LEU A 10 -28.00 47.14 -38.26
CA LEU A 10 -27.32 46.33 -39.30
C LEU A 10 -26.01 46.95 -39.82
N ILE A 11 -25.58 48.11 -39.29
CA ILE A 11 -24.38 48.85 -39.75
C ILE A 11 -23.28 48.91 -38.68
N LEU A 12 -23.36 48.14 -37.58
CA LEU A 12 -22.24 48.01 -36.65
C LEU A 12 -21.21 46.99 -37.20
N PRO A 13 -19.99 47.39 -37.59
CA PRO A 13 -18.94 46.43 -37.87
C PRO A 13 -18.50 45.84 -36.54
N LEU A 14 -18.97 44.63 -36.25
CA LEU A 14 -18.34 43.73 -35.28
C LEU A 14 -16.95 43.38 -35.82
N GLY A 15 -15.96 44.21 -35.46
CA GLY A 15 -14.55 43.89 -35.61
C GLY A 15 -14.22 42.67 -34.74
N VAL A 16 -14.47 41.47 -35.26
CA VAL A 16 -13.99 40.24 -34.65
C VAL A 16 -12.47 40.23 -34.81
N VAL A 17 -11.74 40.52 -33.74
CA VAL A 17 -10.30 40.27 -33.67
C VAL A 17 -10.11 38.75 -33.71
N ALA A 18 -9.90 38.20 -34.91
CA ALA A 18 -9.62 36.79 -35.07
C ALA A 18 -8.24 36.47 -34.45
N GLN A 19 -8.22 35.73 -33.35
CA GLN A 19 -6.99 35.14 -32.83
C GLN A 19 -6.63 33.91 -33.68
N PHE A 20 -5.37 33.81 -34.10
CA PHE A 20 -4.86 32.67 -34.84
C PHE A 20 -4.34 31.62 -33.87
N ASN A 21 -4.77 30.36 -34.04
CA ASN A 21 -4.33 29.24 -33.21
C ASN A 21 -3.35 28.37 -34.00
N ILE A 22 -2.14 28.20 -33.48
CA ILE A 22 -1.11 27.35 -34.06
C ILE A 22 -0.87 26.20 -33.10
N SER A 23 -0.96 24.97 -33.61
CA SER A 23 -0.70 23.75 -32.85
C SER A 23 0.31 22.87 -33.56
N GLY A 24 0.94 21.97 -32.82
CA GLY A 24 1.90 21.04 -33.41
C GLY A 24 2.52 20.10 -32.40
N LYS A 25 3.56 19.39 -32.83
CA LYS A 25 4.35 18.47 -32.03
C LYS A 25 5.83 18.67 -32.31
N VAL A 26 6.65 18.72 -31.27
CA VAL A 26 8.11 18.78 -31.35
C VAL A 26 8.66 17.39 -31.03
N ILE A 27 9.52 16.88 -31.90
CA ILE A 27 10.14 15.55 -31.78
C ILE A 27 11.65 15.64 -32.03
N ASP A 28 12.37 14.65 -31.51
CA ASP A 28 13.75 14.37 -31.90
C ASP A 28 13.77 13.87 -33.35
N ILE A 29 14.63 14.44 -34.19
CA ILE A 29 14.74 14.00 -35.58
C ILE A 29 15.32 12.59 -35.75
N THR A 30 16.12 12.14 -34.79
CA THR A 30 16.92 10.89 -34.78
C THR A 30 16.12 9.76 -34.17
N THR A 31 15.51 9.98 -33.00
CA THR A 31 14.76 8.93 -32.28
C THR A 31 13.26 8.93 -32.62
N GLY A 32 12.74 10.04 -33.16
CA GLY A 32 11.31 10.24 -33.39
C GLY A 32 10.51 10.45 -32.10
N GLU A 33 11.16 10.47 -30.94
CA GLU A 33 10.49 10.66 -29.65
C GLU A 33 10.04 12.11 -29.46
N PRO A 34 8.92 12.34 -28.76
CA PRO A 34 8.51 13.69 -28.41
C PRO A 34 9.54 14.41 -27.53
N LEU A 35 9.71 15.72 -27.76
CA LEU A 35 10.55 16.59 -26.93
C LEU A 35 9.67 17.44 -26.02
N PRO A 36 9.48 17.02 -24.75
CA PRO A 36 8.61 17.72 -23.82
C PRO A 36 9.31 18.85 -23.10
N PHE A 37 8.57 19.91 -22.79
CA PHE A 37 9.05 21.16 -22.20
C PHE A 37 10.05 21.92 -23.08
N ALA A 38 10.04 21.69 -24.39
CA ALA A 38 10.67 22.59 -25.35
C ALA A 38 9.99 23.95 -25.29
N THR A 39 10.79 25.00 -25.27
CA THR A 39 10.32 26.38 -25.16
C THR A 39 9.99 26.91 -26.55
N LEU A 40 8.84 27.57 -26.68
CA LEU A 40 8.38 28.22 -27.89
C LEU A 40 8.24 29.71 -27.63
N ASN A 41 9.00 30.52 -28.37
CA ASN A 41 8.92 31.97 -28.32
C ASN A 41 8.48 32.48 -29.69
N THR A 42 7.46 33.33 -29.74
CA THR A 42 7.05 33.98 -30.98
C THR A 42 7.66 35.37 -31.11
N SER A 43 7.80 35.86 -32.34
CA SER A 43 8.23 37.24 -32.60
C SER A 43 7.28 38.31 -32.05
N GLU A 44 6.05 37.95 -31.69
CA GLU A 44 5.09 38.82 -30.99
C GLU A 44 5.19 38.73 -29.46
N GLY A 45 6.18 38.03 -28.92
CA GLY A 45 6.36 37.82 -27.48
C GLY A 45 5.37 36.83 -26.86
N SER A 46 4.68 36.02 -27.67
CA SER A 46 3.87 34.91 -27.15
C SER A 46 4.77 33.74 -26.76
N TYR A 47 4.45 33.09 -25.65
CA TYR A 47 5.26 32.01 -25.07
C TYR A 47 4.43 30.73 -24.89
N ALA A 48 5.02 29.57 -25.17
CA ALA A 48 4.46 28.27 -24.81
C ALA A 48 5.56 27.27 -24.49
N LEU A 49 5.20 26.19 -23.79
CA LEU A 49 6.03 24.99 -23.70
C LEU A 49 5.35 23.87 -24.45
N THR A 50 6.14 22.93 -24.98
CA THR A 50 5.58 21.65 -25.36
C THR A 50 5.12 20.90 -24.12
N SER A 51 4.01 20.18 -24.26
CA SER A 51 3.52 19.22 -23.29
C SER A 51 4.50 18.07 -23.12
N SER A 52 4.22 17.19 -22.16
CA SER A 52 4.86 15.89 -21.98
C SER A 52 4.93 15.02 -23.25
N GLU A 53 4.02 15.25 -24.20
CA GLU A 53 3.94 14.52 -25.46
C GLU A 53 4.59 15.31 -26.62
N GLY A 54 5.35 16.36 -26.32
CA GLY A 54 5.94 17.24 -27.31
C GLY A 54 4.92 18.14 -28.02
N THR A 55 3.64 18.06 -27.69
CA THR A 55 2.61 18.86 -28.36
C THR A 55 2.57 20.29 -27.84
N PHE A 56 2.38 21.26 -28.72
CA PHE A 56 2.27 22.66 -28.34
C PHE A 56 1.01 23.28 -28.93
N PHE A 57 0.55 24.33 -28.25
CA PHE A 57 -0.53 25.19 -28.70
C PHE A 57 -0.17 26.63 -28.35
N ILE A 58 -0.23 27.53 -29.32
CA ILE A 58 0.07 28.94 -29.12
C ILE A 58 -0.93 29.80 -29.90
N ARG A 59 -1.48 30.80 -29.21
CA ARG A 59 -2.37 31.81 -29.81
C ARG A 59 -1.55 33.01 -30.23
N CYS A 60 -1.83 33.56 -31.40
CA CYS A 60 -1.12 34.72 -31.96
C CYS A 60 -2.11 35.69 -32.59
N LYS A 61 -1.70 36.96 -32.72
CA LYS A 61 -2.58 38.04 -33.16
C LYS A 61 -2.40 38.39 -34.63
N LYS A 62 -1.20 38.19 -35.20
CA LYS A 62 -0.94 38.42 -36.63
C LYS A 62 -0.13 37.28 -37.27
N LEU A 63 -0.23 37.19 -38.60
CA LEU A 63 0.61 36.36 -39.47
C LEU A 63 1.21 37.28 -40.55
N PRO A 64 2.43 37.03 -41.06
CA PRO A 64 3.31 35.90 -40.74
C PRO A 64 3.91 36.00 -39.33
N LEU A 65 4.09 34.86 -38.67
CA LEU A 65 4.65 34.75 -37.32
C LEU A 65 5.90 33.87 -37.31
N GLN A 66 7.00 34.36 -36.75
CA GLN A 66 8.16 33.52 -36.46
C GLN A 66 7.97 32.85 -35.10
N ILE A 67 8.20 31.53 -35.05
CA ILE A 67 8.17 30.73 -33.83
C ILE A 67 9.53 30.06 -33.69
N GLN A 68 10.20 30.39 -32.60
CA GLN A 68 11.49 29.85 -32.20
C GLN A 68 11.29 28.74 -31.18
N PHE A 69 11.85 27.57 -31.46
CA PHE A 69 11.81 26.36 -30.65
C PHE A 69 13.19 26.09 -30.07
N ASN A 70 13.29 26.05 -28.75
CA ASN A 70 14.53 25.68 -28.06
C ASN A 70 14.31 24.43 -27.22
N TYR A 71 15.30 23.54 -27.23
CA TYR A 71 15.32 22.37 -26.37
C TYR A 71 16.76 22.05 -25.96
N LEU A 72 16.96 21.64 -24.71
CA LEU A 72 18.29 21.46 -24.15
C LEU A 72 19.04 20.32 -24.87
N GLY A 73 20.23 20.61 -25.42
CA GLY A 73 21.03 19.65 -26.19
C GLY A 73 20.61 19.51 -27.65
N TYR A 74 19.83 20.47 -28.17
CA TYR A 74 19.37 20.51 -29.56
C TYR A 74 19.64 21.87 -30.18
N HIS A 75 19.87 21.88 -31.49
CA HIS A 75 19.95 23.12 -32.24
C HIS A 75 18.60 23.83 -32.27
N GLN A 76 18.69 25.16 -32.18
CA GLN A 76 17.53 26.03 -32.23
C GLN A 76 16.75 25.89 -33.55
N ASN A 77 15.47 25.55 -33.43
CA ASN A 77 14.46 25.47 -34.49
C ASN A 77 13.72 26.80 -34.77
N THR A 78 13.91 27.57 -35.85
CA THR A 78 13.00 28.72 -36.13
C THR A 78 12.16 28.47 -37.37
N ILE A 79 10.83 28.54 -37.23
CA ILE A 79 9.88 28.41 -38.35
C ILE A 79 9.12 29.72 -38.56
N THR A 80 8.72 30.00 -39.80
CA THR A 80 7.83 31.12 -40.13
C THR A 80 6.48 30.59 -40.61
N VAL A 81 5.40 30.94 -39.91
CA VAL A 81 4.03 30.55 -40.27
C VAL A 81 3.40 31.67 -41.09
N GLN A 82 3.11 31.43 -42.38
CA GLN A 82 2.71 32.51 -43.31
C GLN A 82 1.20 32.61 -43.66
N LYS A 83 0.40 31.54 -43.56
CA LYS A 83 -1.03 31.57 -43.99
C LYS A 83 -1.99 30.87 -43.03
N LYS A 84 -3.25 31.30 -43.08
CA LYS A 84 -4.41 30.77 -42.35
C LYS A 84 -4.81 29.40 -42.92
N SER A 85 -4.21 28.31 -42.41
CA SER A 85 -4.76 26.97 -42.62
C SER A 85 -5.75 26.65 -41.50
N LYS A 86 -6.95 26.16 -41.84
CA LYS A 86 -7.99 25.74 -40.88
C LYS A 86 -7.55 24.57 -39.97
N ARG A 87 -6.39 23.96 -40.19
CA ARG A 87 -5.75 22.95 -39.32
C ARG A 87 -4.23 22.95 -39.50
N THR A 88 -3.48 23.74 -38.73
CA THR A 88 -2.02 23.60 -38.62
C THR A 88 -1.70 22.72 -37.42
N ASN A 89 -1.39 21.45 -37.69
CA ASN A 89 -0.74 20.54 -36.75
C ASN A 89 0.71 20.36 -37.23
N LEU A 90 1.59 21.29 -36.85
CA LEU A 90 2.97 21.37 -37.32
C LEU A 90 3.83 20.30 -36.66
N LEU A 91 4.57 19.51 -37.42
CA LEU A 91 5.58 18.60 -36.87
C LEU A 91 6.96 19.25 -36.95
N ILE A 92 7.52 19.58 -35.79
CA ILE A 92 8.82 20.24 -35.65
C ILE A 92 9.83 19.19 -35.22
N LYS A 93 10.90 19.06 -36.00
CA LYS A 93 11.97 18.11 -35.71
C LYS A 93 13.19 18.91 -35.26
N LEU A 94 13.67 18.66 -34.05
CA LEU A 94 14.91 19.27 -33.56
C LEU A 94 16.06 18.27 -33.75
N LYS A 95 17.21 18.79 -34.20
CA LYS A 95 18.46 18.02 -34.34
C LYS A 95 19.24 18.08 -33.03
N PRO A 96 19.65 16.94 -32.45
CA PRO A 96 20.58 16.93 -31.33
C PRO A 96 21.86 17.70 -31.69
N ASP A 97 22.30 18.57 -30.79
CA ASP A 97 23.56 19.29 -30.91
C ASP A 97 24.64 18.50 -30.16
N HIS A 98 25.39 17.70 -30.91
CA HIS A 98 26.48 16.87 -30.38
C HIS A 98 27.73 17.69 -29.99
N GLN A 99 27.83 18.97 -30.40
CA GLN A 99 28.98 19.84 -30.12
C GLN A 99 28.84 20.62 -28.80
N GLN A 100 27.62 20.74 -28.26
CA GLN A 100 27.36 21.23 -26.89
C GLN A 100 27.60 20.18 -25.77
N LEU A 101 28.35 19.11 -26.06
CA LEU A 101 28.94 18.21 -25.06
C LEU A 101 30.36 18.62 -24.65
N SER A 102 30.82 19.81 -25.03
CA SER A 102 31.88 20.48 -24.27
C SER A 102 31.28 20.86 -22.93
N ALA A 103 31.84 20.34 -21.84
CA ALA A 103 31.42 20.58 -20.48
C ALA A 103 31.27 22.09 -20.20
N VAL A 104 30.08 22.64 -20.44
CA VAL A 104 29.64 23.81 -19.69
C VAL A 104 29.69 23.31 -18.26
N LYS A 105 30.61 23.86 -17.45
CA LYS A 105 30.55 23.79 -16.00
C LYS A 105 29.17 24.30 -15.62
N ILE A 106 28.20 23.39 -15.56
CA ILE A 106 26.93 23.63 -14.91
C ILE A 106 27.34 23.91 -13.48
N ASP A 107 27.08 25.12 -13.01
CA ASP A 107 27.50 25.53 -11.68
C ASP A 107 26.61 24.80 -10.66
N PHE A 108 27.08 23.59 -10.29
CA PHE A 108 26.26 22.55 -9.68
C PHE A 108 25.98 22.78 -8.18
N GLU A 109 26.60 23.80 -7.59
CA GLU A 109 26.42 24.21 -6.20
C GLU A 109 26.42 25.75 -6.12
N GLY A 110 25.23 26.36 -6.04
CA GLY A 110 25.09 27.82 -5.86
C GLY A 110 24.33 28.56 -6.98
N GLY A 111 23.94 27.89 -8.06
CA GLY A 111 23.19 28.51 -9.16
C GLY A 111 21.80 29.05 -8.76
N ILE A 112 21.31 30.06 -9.51
CA ILE A 112 20.06 30.81 -9.28
C ILE A 112 18.87 29.87 -8.99
N ALA A 113 18.68 28.83 -9.81
CA ALA A 113 17.58 27.86 -9.65
C ALA A 113 17.64 27.12 -8.30
N ALA A 114 18.83 26.73 -7.86
CA ALA A 114 19.02 26.03 -6.59
C ALA A 114 18.75 26.95 -5.40
N ASN A 115 19.10 28.24 -5.50
CA ASN A 115 18.79 29.23 -4.46
C ASN A 115 17.27 29.49 -4.37
N ILE A 116 16.60 29.69 -5.51
CA ILE A 116 15.14 29.82 -5.56
C ILE A 116 14.46 28.60 -4.91
N ILE A 117 14.93 27.39 -5.20
CA ILE A 117 14.37 26.16 -4.61
C ILE A 117 14.66 26.04 -3.12
N LYS A 118 15.87 26.37 -2.66
CA LYS A 118 16.19 26.41 -1.22
C LYS A 118 15.28 27.38 -0.49
N GLU A 119 15.06 28.56 -1.05
CA GLU A 119 14.17 29.56 -0.49
C GLU A 119 12.70 29.11 -0.52
N ALA A 120 12.24 28.48 -1.62
CA ALA A 120 10.91 27.87 -1.70
C ALA A 120 10.71 26.78 -0.63
N ILE A 121 11.74 25.98 -0.35
CA ILE A 121 11.73 24.97 0.72
C ILE A 121 11.66 25.64 2.10
N GLN A 122 12.42 26.70 2.34
CA GLN A 122 12.34 27.49 3.58
C GLN A 122 10.94 28.11 3.77
N ARG A 123 10.33 28.56 2.67
CA ARG A 123 8.98 29.16 2.66
C ARG A 123 7.84 28.13 2.63
N LYS A 124 8.14 26.83 2.73
CA LYS A 124 7.15 25.74 2.67
C LYS A 124 6.06 25.88 3.73
N ALA A 125 6.39 26.38 4.92
CA ALA A 125 5.41 26.57 5.99
C ALA A 125 4.36 27.64 5.65
N GLN A 126 4.75 28.70 4.92
CA GLN A 126 3.85 29.76 4.48
C GLN A 126 3.08 29.42 3.20
N ASN A 127 3.56 28.45 2.41
CA ASN A 127 3.02 28.12 1.09
C ASN A 127 2.22 26.82 1.03
N ASN A 128 2.50 25.85 1.90
CA ASN A 128 1.74 24.59 1.95
C ASN A 128 0.40 24.82 2.68
N PRO A 129 -0.76 24.61 2.05
CA PRO A 129 -2.07 24.79 2.69
C PRO A 129 -2.23 24.04 4.01
N GLU A 130 -1.67 22.83 4.13
CA GLU A 130 -1.73 22.03 5.36
C GLU A 130 -0.95 22.67 6.52
N LYS A 131 0.08 23.48 6.23
CA LYS A 131 0.88 24.17 7.26
C LYS A 131 0.38 25.58 7.55
N LYS A 132 -0.04 26.30 6.51
CA LYS A 132 -0.45 27.71 6.59
C LYS A 132 -1.82 27.88 7.22
N LEU A 133 -2.79 27.04 6.84
CA LEU A 133 -4.19 27.20 7.23
C LEU A 133 -4.49 26.45 8.52
N ASN A 134 -5.38 27.00 9.36
CA ASN A 134 -5.86 26.32 10.56
C ASN A 134 -6.83 25.20 10.21
N SER A 135 -7.62 25.38 9.16
CA SER A 135 -8.60 24.43 8.68
C SER A 135 -8.97 24.74 7.22
N TYR A 136 -9.50 23.75 6.52
CA TYR A 136 -10.17 23.95 5.24
C TYR A 136 -11.09 22.76 4.92
N ARG A 137 -12.07 22.98 4.06
CA ARG A 137 -12.84 21.91 3.42
C ARG A 137 -13.02 22.18 1.94
N TYR A 138 -13.14 21.12 1.15
CA TYR A 138 -13.46 21.19 -0.26
C TYR A 138 -14.09 19.90 -0.74
N LYS A 139 -14.78 19.94 -1.89
CA LYS A 139 -15.28 18.76 -2.57
C LYS A 139 -14.39 18.43 -3.78
N THR A 140 -14.27 17.15 -4.08
CA THR A 140 -13.61 16.66 -5.29
C THR A 140 -14.57 15.88 -6.14
N TYR A 141 -14.52 16.08 -7.44
CA TYR A 141 -15.04 15.14 -8.44
C TYR A 141 -13.87 14.44 -9.11
N ASN A 142 -13.78 13.11 -8.96
CA ASN A 142 -12.74 12.29 -9.55
C ASN A 142 -13.34 11.35 -10.60
N THR A 143 -12.71 11.31 -11.75
CA THR A 143 -12.92 10.27 -12.76
C THR A 143 -11.68 9.40 -12.85
N PHE A 144 -11.89 8.11 -13.01
CA PHE A 144 -10.82 7.14 -13.19
C PHE A 144 -11.21 6.16 -14.28
N LYS A 145 -10.37 6.07 -15.31
CA LYS A 145 -10.63 5.23 -16.48
C LYS A 145 -9.41 4.46 -16.95
N ILE A 146 -9.68 3.26 -17.43
CA ILE A 146 -8.75 2.42 -18.17
C ILE A 146 -9.35 2.24 -19.56
N THR A 147 -8.59 2.63 -20.57
CA THR A 147 -9.05 2.63 -21.95
C THR A 147 -7.95 2.11 -22.86
N GLU A 148 -8.33 1.41 -23.92
CA GLU A 148 -7.41 1.01 -24.96
C GLU A 148 -7.16 2.20 -25.91
N ASP A 149 -5.96 2.28 -26.50
CA ASP A 149 -5.73 3.14 -27.65
C ASP A 149 -6.52 2.57 -28.84
N ASN A 150 -7.13 3.42 -29.67
CA ASN A 150 -8.09 3.06 -30.75
C ASN A 150 -7.44 2.30 -31.93
N GLN A 151 -6.42 1.48 -31.68
CA GLN A 151 -5.62 0.74 -32.66
C GLN A 151 -5.75 -0.77 -32.53
N ALA A 152 -6.64 -1.29 -31.69
CA ALA A 152 -6.98 -2.71 -31.65
C ALA A 152 -7.65 -3.10 -32.98
N ARG A 153 -6.84 -3.41 -33.99
CA ARG A 153 -7.26 -4.10 -35.22
C ARG A 153 -7.09 -5.59 -34.95
N LEU A 154 -8.18 -6.33 -34.76
CA LEU A 154 -8.10 -7.78 -34.80
C LEU A 154 -7.99 -8.18 -36.28
N THR A 155 -6.76 -8.37 -36.77
CA THR A 155 -6.53 -8.89 -38.12
C THR A 155 -6.83 -10.38 -38.16
N SER A 156 -8.11 -10.76 -38.11
CA SER A 156 -8.61 -12.10 -38.40
C SER A 156 -10.06 -11.97 -38.85
N ALA A 157 -10.25 -11.77 -40.16
CA ALA A 157 -11.55 -11.55 -40.80
C ALA A 157 -12.42 -12.81 -40.92
N GLU A 158 -12.06 -13.92 -40.27
CA GLU A 158 -12.70 -15.23 -40.46
C GLU A 158 -13.63 -15.63 -39.30
N ASP A 159 -13.66 -14.88 -38.20
CA ASP A 159 -14.45 -15.26 -37.01
C ASP A 159 -15.33 -14.08 -36.54
N THR A 160 -16.65 -14.21 -36.71
CA THR A 160 -17.66 -13.17 -36.41
C THR A 160 -17.62 -12.72 -34.95
N THR A 161 -17.19 -13.61 -34.04
CA THR A 161 -17.01 -13.35 -32.61
C THR A 161 -15.96 -12.26 -32.33
N ASN A 162 -14.91 -12.18 -33.16
CA ASN A 162 -13.81 -11.22 -32.97
C ASN A 162 -14.21 -9.80 -33.40
N VAL A 163 -15.02 -9.67 -34.45
CA VAL A 163 -15.51 -8.37 -34.95
C VAL A 163 -16.51 -7.73 -33.98
N GLU A 164 -17.37 -8.52 -33.34
CA GLU A 164 -18.27 -8.02 -32.29
C GLU A 164 -17.53 -7.57 -31.04
N MET A 165 -16.50 -8.33 -30.63
CA MET A 165 -15.63 -7.97 -29.51
C MET A 165 -14.82 -6.69 -29.80
N GLU A 166 -14.23 -6.53 -30.99
CA GLU A 166 -13.54 -5.31 -31.41
C GLU A 166 -14.47 -4.09 -31.37
N ASN A 167 -15.70 -4.25 -31.86
CA ASN A 167 -16.70 -3.19 -31.82
C ASN A 167 -17.17 -2.83 -30.40
N LEU A 168 -17.18 -3.79 -29.47
CA LEU A 168 -17.55 -3.56 -28.07
C LEU A 168 -16.43 -2.82 -27.32
N PHE A 169 -15.16 -3.20 -27.50
CA PHE A 169 -14.01 -2.52 -26.87
C PHE A 169 -13.81 -1.09 -27.39
N ASN A 170 -14.11 -0.81 -28.65
CA ASN A 170 -14.04 0.55 -29.19
C ASN A 170 -15.22 1.46 -28.77
N LYS A 171 -16.29 0.91 -28.16
CA LYS A 171 -17.49 1.65 -27.75
C LYS A 171 -17.57 1.96 -26.25
N ALA A 172 -16.69 1.38 -25.43
CA ALA A 172 -16.68 1.49 -23.98
C ALA A 172 -15.25 1.49 -23.42
N HIS A 173 -15.04 2.08 -22.25
CA HIS A 173 -13.80 1.91 -21.49
C HIS A 173 -13.76 0.53 -20.85
N SER A 174 -12.56 -0.08 -20.76
CA SER A 174 -12.34 -1.34 -20.05
C SER A 174 -12.66 -1.22 -18.55
N PHE A 175 -12.49 -0.02 -17.99
CA PHE A 175 -12.97 0.32 -16.66
C PHE A 175 -13.27 1.81 -16.58
N PHE A 176 -14.37 2.20 -15.93
CA PHE A 176 -14.69 3.58 -15.61
C PHE A 176 -15.27 3.70 -14.20
N SER A 177 -14.90 4.74 -13.48
CA SER A 177 -15.48 5.05 -12.18
C SER A 177 -15.53 6.54 -11.93
N GLU A 178 -16.55 6.95 -11.17
CA GLU A 178 -16.74 8.31 -10.69
C GLU A 178 -16.82 8.31 -9.17
N LYS A 179 -16.18 9.30 -8.54
CA LYS A 179 -16.18 9.50 -7.10
C LYS A 179 -16.32 10.97 -6.75
N ILE A 180 -17.28 11.30 -5.88
CA ILE A 180 -17.43 12.61 -5.25
C ILE A 180 -17.08 12.46 -3.78
N SER A 181 -16.14 13.26 -3.30
CA SER A 181 -15.69 13.22 -1.91
C SER A 181 -15.64 14.62 -1.29
N LEU A 182 -16.00 14.73 -0.02
CA LEU A 182 -15.73 15.89 0.84
C LEU A 182 -14.42 15.65 1.59
N HIS A 183 -13.47 16.56 1.45
CA HIS A 183 -12.22 16.56 2.19
C HIS A 183 -12.28 17.63 3.28
N GLN A 184 -11.83 17.27 4.48
CA GLN A 184 -11.79 18.17 5.63
C GLN A 184 -10.43 18.04 6.32
N TYR A 185 -9.85 19.19 6.65
CA TYR A 185 -8.59 19.28 7.37
C TYR A 185 -8.70 20.30 8.50
N GLN A 186 -8.06 19.98 9.62
CA GLN A 186 -7.88 20.87 10.75
C GLN A 186 -6.49 20.61 11.34
N LYS A 187 -5.74 21.68 11.61
CA LYS A 187 -4.38 21.60 12.14
C LYS A 187 -4.34 20.76 13.42
N GLY A 188 -3.37 19.86 13.50
CA GLY A 188 -3.23 18.91 14.61
C GLY A 188 -4.15 17.68 14.54
N LYS A 189 -4.99 17.55 13.51
CA LYS A 189 -5.85 16.38 13.29
C LYS A 189 -5.56 15.72 11.95
N ASP A 190 -5.91 14.45 11.83
CA ASP A 190 -5.82 13.74 10.55
C ASP A 190 -6.82 14.31 9.53
N ARG A 191 -6.39 14.36 8.26
CA ARG A 191 -7.29 14.65 7.14
C ARG A 191 -8.38 13.59 7.04
N LYS A 192 -9.62 14.03 6.85
CA LYS A 192 -10.79 13.17 6.67
C LYS A 192 -11.36 13.32 5.27
N GLU A 193 -11.56 12.20 4.59
CA GLU A 193 -12.34 12.07 3.37
C GLU A 193 -13.70 11.44 3.69
N THR A 194 -14.78 12.05 3.20
CA THR A 194 -16.12 11.46 3.20
C THR A 194 -16.57 11.28 1.76
N VAL A 195 -16.67 10.03 1.30
CA VAL A 195 -17.17 9.68 -0.03
C VAL A 195 -18.67 9.92 -0.04
N LEU A 196 -19.10 10.96 -0.77
CA LEU A 196 -20.49 11.41 -0.88
C LEU A 196 -21.25 10.71 -2.00
N ALA A 197 -20.54 10.30 -3.05
CA ALA A 197 -21.05 9.51 -4.16
C ALA A 197 -19.92 8.65 -4.76
N THR A 198 -20.21 7.41 -5.13
CA THR A 198 -19.27 6.56 -5.88
C THR A 198 -20.02 5.58 -6.76
N ARG A 199 -19.56 5.41 -8.00
CA ARG A 199 -20.02 4.36 -8.90
C ARG A 199 -18.87 3.87 -9.77
N MET A 200 -18.90 2.60 -10.12
CA MET A 200 -17.89 1.95 -10.94
C MET A 200 -18.57 0.96 -11.89
N THR A 201 -18.07 0.91 -13.12
CA THR A 201 -18.55 -0.03 -14.12
C THR A 201 -18.27 -1.46 -13.68
N GLY A 202 -19.25 -2.33 -13.83
CA GLY A 202 -19.16 -3.74 -13.49
C GLY A 202 -19.69 -4.12 -12.11
N PHE A 203 -19.84 -3.16 -11.18
CA PHE A 203 -20.07 -3.49 -9.77
C PHE A 203 -21.24 -2.70 -9.18
N LYS A 204 -22.23 -3.43 -8.63
CA LYS A 204 -23.36 -2.83 -7.91
C LYS A 204 -22.95 -2.17 -6.59
N LYS A 205 -21.91 -2.71 -5.94
CA LYS A 205 -21.31 -2.16 -4.71
C LYS A 205 -19.87 -1.79 -5.01
N PRO A 206 -19.33 -0.70 -4.44
CA PRO A 206 -17.97 -0.31 -4.70
C PRO A 206 -16.99 -1.36 -4.15
N VAL A 207 -15.97 -1.69 -4.93
CA VAL A 207 -14.83 -2.46 -4.43
C VAL A 207 -14.04 -1.58 -3.46
N TYR A 208 -14.28 -1.75 -2.16
CA TYR A 208 -13.77 -0.85 -1.12
C TYR A 208 -12.24 -0.70 -1.11
N ASP A 209 -11.49 -1.71 -1.55
CA ASP A 209 -10.03 -1.58 -1.70
C ASP A 209 -9.62 -0.47 -2.65
N VAL A 210 -10.36 -0.28 -3.74
CA VAL A 210 -10.07 0.76 -4.73
C VAL A 210 -10.27 2.14 -4.16
N LEU A 211 -11.27 2.33 -3.29
CA LEU A 211 -11.51 3.60 -2.62
C LEU A 211 -10.36 3.99 -1.67
N GLY A 212 -9.62 3.00 -1.16
CA GLY A 212 -8.45 3.20 -0.31
C GLY A 212 -7.14 3.46 -1.06
N ILE A 213 -7.08 3.25 -2.39
CA ILE A 213 -5.86 3.41 -3.18
C ILE A 213 -5.46 4.88 -3.23
N ASN A 214 -4.22 5.17 -2.84
CA ASN A 214 -3.63 6.49 -3.04
C ASN A 214 -3.08 6.60 -4.47
N ILE A 215 -3.96 7.00 -5.40
CA ILE A 215 -3.64 7.14 -6.83
C ILE A 215 -2.46 8.10 -7.01
N GLN A 216 -2.54 9.28 -6.38
CA GLN A 216 -1.48 10.27 -6.38
C GLN A 216 -1.54 11.18 -5.14
N SER A 217 -0.39 11.68 -4.71
CA SER A 217 -0.31 12.64 -3.61
C SER A 217 -0.97 13.97 -3.95
N THR A 218 -1.60 14.60 -2.96
CA THR A 218 -2.31 15.87 -3.16
C THR A 218 -1.39 17.11 -3.08
N SER A 219 -0.13 16.93 -2.67
CA SER A 219 0.82 18.01 -2.45
C SER A 219 2.21 17.59 -2.92
N LEU A 220 2.90 18.52 -3.60
CA LEU A 220 4.31 18.36 -4.01
C LEU A 220 5.30 18.92 -2.98
N TYR A 221 4.82 19.50 -1.87
CA TYR A 221 5.65 20.03 -0.79
C TYR A 221 6.16 18.96 0.18
N ASN A 222 5.60 17.76 0.14
CA ASN A 222 5.94 16.67 1.07
C ASN A 222 7.31 16.06 0.73
N GLU A 223 7.90 15.33 1.69
CA GLU A 223 9.18 14.63 1.48
C GLU A 223 9.10 13.57 0.38
N ASP A 224 8.00 12.82 0.38
CA ASP A 224 7.69 11.81 -0.62
C ASP A 224 6.49 12.25 -1.46
N TYR A 225 6.56 12.02 -2.77
CA TYR A 225 5.43 12.06 -3.69
C TYR A 225 5.02 10.63 -4.05
N ILE A 226 3.79 10.25 -3.76
CA ILE A 226 3.28 8.88 -3.95
C ILE A 226 2.45 8.79 -5.25
N ILE A 227 2.68 7.75 -6.05
CA ILE A 227 1.86 7.34 -7.20
C ILE A 227 1.62 5.82 -7.09
N PHE A 228 0.36 5.39 -6.93
CA PHE A 228 0.00 3.97 -6.76
C PHE A 228 0.89 3.24 -5.72
N ASP A 229 0.99 3.79 -4.51
CA ASP A 229 1.84 3.31 -3.41
C ASP A 229 3.37 3.32 -3.66
N ASN A 230 3.83 3.68 -4.87
CA ASN A 230 5.25 3.90 -5.14
C ASN A 230 5.63 5.30 -4.68
N ARG A 231 6.72 5.39 -3.91
CA ARG A 231 7.22 6.65 -3.35
C ARG A 231 8.36 7.18 -4.22
N TYR A 232 8.27 8.45 -4.57
CA TYR A 232 9.28 9.21 -5.28
C TYR A 232 9.75 10.38 -4.41
N ALA A 233 10.98 10.84 -4.58
CA ALA A 233 11.45 12.04 -3.88
C ALA A 233 10.59 13.25 -4.27
N GLY A 234 10.07 14.01 -3.30
CA GLY A 234 9.31 15.23 -3.57
C GLY A 234 10.21 16.32 -4.19
N PRO A 235 9.73 17.07 -5.21
CA PRO A 235 10.54 18.08 -5.90
C PRO A 235 10.79 19.33 -5.04
N LEU A 236 10.08 19.48 -3.92
CA LEU A 236 10.38 20.46 -2.87
C LEU A 236 10.58 19.79 -1.49
N SER A 237 11.01 18.53 -1.45
CA SER A 237 11.44 17.87 -0.20
C SER A 237 12.59 18.62 0.49
N ASN A 238 12.80 18.43 1.78
CA ASN A 238 13.88 19.11 2.51
C ASN A 238 15.27 18.76 1.94
N ASN A 239 15.41 17.56 1.35
CA ASN A 239 16.61 17.10 0.67
C ASN A 239 16.54 17.21 -0.86
N ALA A 240 15.64 18.03 -1.43
CA ALA A 240 15.36 18.00 -2.86
C ALA A 240 16.58 18.36 -3.72
N THR A 241 17.41 19.32 -3.29
CA THR A 241 18.66 19.70 -3.97
C THR A 241 19.70 18.58 -4.01
N ARG A 242 19.62 17.59 -3.11
CA ARG A 242 20.44 16.38 -3.16
C ARG A 242 19.91 15.39 -4.19
N ASN A 243 18.61 15.35 -4.42
CA ASN A 243 17.96 14.36 -5.29
C ASN A 243 17.84 14.84 -6.74
N TYR A 244 17.73 16.16 -6.93
CA TYR A 244 17.44 16.79 -8.21
C TYR A 244 18.51 17.82 -8.62
N TYR A 245 18.67 17.99 -9.92
CA TYR A 245 19.21 19.20 -10.54
C TYR A 245 18.06 20.15 -10.87
N TYR A 246 18.27 21.45 -10.67
CA TYR A 246 17.30 22.48 -10.99
C TYR A 246 17.88 23.47 -11.98
N LYS A 247 17.05 23.91 -12.93
CA LYS A 247 17.42 24.95 -13.90
C LYS A 247 16.23 25.85 -14.15
N VAL A 248 16.45 27.17 -14.10
CA VAL A 248 15.45 28.13 -14.59
C VAL A 248 15.42 28.01 -16.11
N LEU A 249 14.26 27.64 -16.66
CA LEU A 249 14.03 27.62 -18.09
C LEU A 249 13.60 28.99 -18.59
N ASP A 250 12.68 29.64 -17.86
CA ASP A 250 12.12 30.93 -18.22
C ASP A 250 11.37 31.59 -17.04
N THR A 251 10.75 32.74 -17.30
CA THR A 251 9.86 33.50 -16.42
C THR A 251 8.55 33.84 -17.11
N LEU A 252 7.42 33.48 -16.52
CA LEU A 252 6.10 33.87 -16.99
C LEU A 252 5.73 35.25 -16.48
N GLN A 253 5.30 36.13 -17.40
CA GLN A 253 4.80 37.47 -17.11
C GLN A 253 3.28 37.45 -16.90
N GLY A 254 2.77 38.34 -16.05
CA GLY A 254 1.33 38.46 -15.75
C GLY A 254 1.07 39.12 -14.39
N GLN A 255 -0.18 39.08 -13.91
CA GLN A 255 -0.54 39.63 -12.58
C GLN A 255 0.20 38.95 -11.42
N ARG A 256 0.51 37.65 -11.57
CA ARG A 256 1.30 36.86 -10.63
C ARG A 256 2.42 36.15 -11.39
N PRO A 257 3.56 36.83 -11.63
CA PRO A 257 4.64 36.26 -12.44
C PRO A 257 5.24 35.02 -11.77
N ALA A 258 5.82 34.13 -12.57
CA ALA A 258 6.32 32.85 -12.09
C ALA A 258 7.66 32.45 -12.71
N TYR A 259 8.54 31.85 -11.91
CA TYR A 259 9.70 31.11 -12.40
C TYR A 259 9.26 29.77 -12.98
N VAL A 260 9.76 29.42 -14.15
CA VAL A 260 9.61 28.11 -14.78
C VAL A 260 10.89 27.31 -14.50
N ILE A 261 10.82 26.37 -13.56
CA ILE A 261 11.98 25.63 -13.07
C ILE A 261 11.88 24.17 -13.49
N LEU A 262 12.81 23.73 -14.34
CA LEU A 262 13.05 22.33 -14.63
C LEU A 262 13.67 21.66 -13.41
N PHE A 263 13.19 20.48 -13.04
CA PHE A 263 13.83 19.58 -12.08
C PHE A 263 14.05 18.20 -12.72
N GLN A 264 15.25 17.65 -12.55
CA GLN A 264 15.63 16.35 -13.11
C GLN A 264 16.43 15.52 -12.09
N PRO A 265 16.24 14.20 -12.02
CA PRO A 265 16.98 13.33 -11.11
C PRO A 265 18.49 13.44 -11.32
N ARG A 266 19.26 13.48 -10.23
CA ARG A 266 20.72 13.37 -10.35
C ARG A 266 21.08 11.95 -10.81
N ARG A 267 21.71 11.81 -11.99
CA ARG A 267 22.03 10.53 -12.67
C ARG A 267 22.72 9.49 -11.77
N SER A 268 23.48 9.92 -10.76
CA SER A 268 24.25 9.05 -9.87
C SER A 268 23.44 8.33 -8.78
N LYS A 269 22.12 8.57 -8.64
CA LYS A 269 21.35 8.10 -7.48
C LYS A 269 20.33 7.00 -7.81
N LYS A 270 20.41 5.88 -7.07
CA LYS A 270 19.43 4.75 -7.06
C LYS A 270 18.09 5.10 -6.41
N VAL A 271 17.69 6.37 -6.38
CA VAL A 271 16.48 6.86 -5.70
C VAL A 271 15.36 7.01 -6.73
N ALA A 272 14.19 6.46 -6.45
CA ALA A 272 13.00 6.70 -7.28
C ALA A 272 12.67 8.19 -7.27
N SER A 273 12.70 8.81 -8.45
CA SER A 273 12.69 10.25 -8.61
C SER A 273 11.80 10.65 -9.78
N LEU A 274 11.22 11.85 -9.69
CA LEU A 274 10.38 12.47 -10.72
C LEU A 274 11.23 13.39 -11.61
N GLU A 275 10.79 13.69 -12.82
CA GLU A 275 11.35 14.81 -13.60
C GLU A 275 10.24 15.69 -14.14
N GLY A 276 10.51 16.97 -14.41
CA GLY A 276 9.50 17.85 -14.98
C GLY A 276 9.70 19.31 -14.62
N VAL A 277 8.62 20.08 -14.54
CA VAL A 277 8.65 21.53 -14.42
C VAL A 277 7.76 22.01 -13.26
N LEU A 278 8.31 22.89 -12.43
CA LEU A 278 7.59 23.66 -11.43
C LEU A 278 7.42 25.09 -11.90
N TYR A 279 6.21 25.63 -11.74
CA TYR A 279 5.92 27.04 -11.91
C TYR A 279 5.81 27.64 -10.51
N LEU A 280 6.80 28.44 -10.11
CA LEU A 280 6.86 29.04 -8.78
C LEU A 280 6.55 30.52 -8.84
N ASP A 281 5.57 30.96 -8.07
CA ASP A 281 5.20 32.37 -7.91
C ASP A 281 6.41 33.22 -7.49
N MET A 282 6.73 34.30 -8.19
CA MET A 282 7.93 35.07 -7.88
C MET A 282 7.89 35.80 -6.53
N GLN A 283 6.69 36.08 -6.01
CA GLN A 283 6.56 36.80 -4.73
C GLN A 283 6.63 35.83 -3.55
N THR A 284 5.87 34.74 -3.62
CA THR A 284 5.73 33.80 -2.49
C THR A 284 6.63 32.58 -2.62
N LEU A 285 7.09 32.24 -3.83
CA LEU A 285 7.74 30.98 -4.20
C LEU A 285 6.85 29.74 -3.99
N ALA A 286 5.53 29.95 -3.99
CA ALA A 286 4.55 28.87 -3.96
C ALA A 286 4.37 28.26 -5.37
N ILE A 287 4.02 26.99 -5.42
CA ILE A 287 3.67 26.29 -6.65
C ILE A 287 2.36 26.85 -7.20
N GLN A 288 2.41 27.44 -8.40
CA GLN A 288 1.24 27.80 -9.20
C GLN A 288 0.79 26.62 -10.09
N LYS A 289 1.76 25.86 -10.59
CA LYS A 289 1.55 24.67 -11.42
C LYS A 289 2.73 23.72 -11.29
N ALA A 290 2.49 22.43 -11.41
CA ALA A 290 3.54 21.44 -11.50
C ALA A 290 3.19 20.40 -12.56
N VAL A 291 4.17 20.06 -13.40
CA VAL A 291 4.11 18.91 -14.30
C VAL A 291 5.27 17.99 -13.93
N ALA A 292 4.97 16.73 -13.62
CA ALA A 292 5.96 15.74 -13.23
C ALA A 292 5.77 14.45 -14.03
N GLU A 293 6.86 13.78 -14.33
CA GLU A 293 6.92 12.59 -15.14
C GLU A 293 7.77 11.51 -14.48
N VAL A 294 7.45 10.27 -14.82
CA VAL A 294 8.32 9.12 -14.60
C VAL A 294 8.43 8.39 -15.92
N ARG A 295 9.65 8.24 -16.42
CA ARG A 295 9.96 7.47 -17.63
C ARG A 295 10.60 6.13 -17.25
N GLY A 296 10.26 5.10 -17.99
CA GLY A 296 10.77 3.75 -17.75
C GLY A 296 9.80 2.72 -18.30
N LYS A 297 9.49 1.70 -17.50
CA LYS A 297 8.52 0.65 -17.88
C LYS A 297 7.08 1.14 -17.99
N LEU A 298 6.74 2.16 -17.23
CA LEU A 298 5.50 2.92 -17.37
C LEU A 298 5.89 4.38 -17.57
N ASN A 299 5.21 5.03 -18.51
CA ASN A 299 5.31 6.46 -18.72
C ASN A 299 4.17 7.12 -17.93
N ILE A 300 4.53 7.77 -16.84
CA ILE A 300 3.58 8.43 -15.95
C ILE A 300 3.72 9.92 -16.14
N VAL A 301 2.59 10.62 -16.29
CA VAL A 301 2.52 12.07 -16.32
C VAL A 301 1.53 12.52 -15.26
N VAL A 302 1.95 13.47 -14.44
CA VAL A 302 1.19 14.10 -13.38
C VAL A 302 1.14 15.60 -13.66
N THR A 303 -0.04 16.20 -13.58
CA THR A 303 -0.21 17.66 -13.61
C THR A 303 -1.01 18.10 -12.40
N HIS A 304 -0.55 19.17 -11.74
CA HIS A 304 -1.26 19.89 -10.69
C HIS A 304 -1.38 21.35 -11.10
N ASP A 305 -2.60 21.85 -11.13
CA ASP A 305 -2.87 23.27 -11.30
C ASP A 305 -3.41 23.83 -9.97
N PHE A 306 -2.97 25.03 -9.60
CA PHE A 306 -3.35 25.70 -8.35
C PHE A 306 -4.03 27.02 -8.65
N GLN A 307 -4.94 27.41 -7.75
CA GLN A 307 -5.60 28.71 -7.76
C GLN A 307 -5.12 29.55 -6.56
N TYR A 308 -4.87 30.83 -6.78
CA TYR A 308 -4.52 31.76 -5.72
C TYR A 308 -5.79 32.28 -5.01
N TYR A 309 -5.82 32.17 -3.69
CA TYR A 309 -6.87 32.73 -2.84
C TYR A 309 -6.31 33.96 -2.13
N GLN A 310 -6.74 35.15 -2.54
CA GLN A 310 -6.17 36.42 -2.09
C GLN A 310 -6.41 36.67 -0.59
N GLU A 311 -7.60 36.35 -0.09
CA GLU A 311 -7.98 36.53 1.33
C GLU A 311 -7.07 35.76 2.30
N ALA A 312 -6.67 34.54 1.92
CA ALA A 312 -5.78 33.70 2.71
C ALA A 312 -4.31 33.75 2.22
N GLN A 313 -4.03 34.53 1.18
CA GLN A 313 -2.74 34.65 0.50
C GLN A 313 -2.07 33.30 0.21
N VAL A 314 -2.83 32.31 -0.30
CA VAL A 314 -2.35 30.94 -0.48
C VAL A 314 -2.72 30.39 -1.86
N TRP A 315 -1.81 29.61 -2.43
CA TRP A 315 -2.11 28.79 -3.61
C TRP A 315 -2.70 27.46 -3.14
N PHE A 316 -3.92 27.16 -3.56
CA PHE A 316 -4.64 25.93 -3.21
C PHE A 316 -4.86 25.08 -4.47
N PRO A 317 -4.76 23.74 -4.38
CA PRO A 317 -4.98 22.88 -5.54
C PRO A 317 -6.34 23.11 -6.19
N GLN A 318 -6.37 23.23 -7.52
CA GLN A 318 -7.58 23.43 -8.33
C GLN A 318 -7.95 22.17 -9.10
N SER A 319 -6.96 21.54 -9.73
CA SER A 319 -7.16 20.28 -10.45
C SER A 319 -5.89 19.44 -10.45
N GLN A 320 -6.09 18.14 -10.63
CA GLN A 320 -5.00 17.17 -10.71
C GLN A 320 -5.29 16.14 -11.79
N LYS A 321 -4.28 15.79 -12.59
CA LYS A 321 -4.41 14.78 -13.63
C LYS A 321 -3.22 13.83 -13.59
N LEU A 322 -3.51 12.54 -13.55
CA LEU A 322 -2.56 11.45 -13.71
C LEU A 322 -2.87 10.73 -15.01
N THR A 323 -1.85 10.47 -15.81
CA THR A 323 -1.93 9.59 -16.98
C THR A 323 -0.81 8.57 -16.90
N ILE A 324 -1.14 7.29 -17.07
CA ILE A 324 -0.18 6.20 -17.11
C ILE A 324 -0.33 5.51 -18.45
N LYS A 325 0.73 5.55 -19.25
CA LYS A 325 0.84 4.86 -20.53
C LYS A 325 1.88 3.75 -20.43
N PRO A 326 1.80 2.71 -21.28
CA PRO A 326 2.87 1.75 -21.44
C PRO A 326 4.20 2.46 -21.76
N GLY A 327 5.29 2.00 -21.14
CA GLY A 327 6.65 2.46 -21.42
C GLY A 327 7.54 1.32 -21.93
N PHE A 328 8.85 1.46 -21.75
CA PHE A 328 9.84 0.47 -22.15
C PHE A 328 9.94 -0.66 -21.10
N GLY A 329 9.14 -1.72 -21.29
CA GLY A 329 9.25 -2.98 -20.55
C GLY A 329 7.99 -3.41 -19.81
N LYS A 330 8.07 -4.55 -19.09
CA LYS A 330 6.93 -5.17 -18.40
C LYS A 330 6.80 -4.64 -16.97
N GLN A 331 5.71 -3.94 -16.65
CA GLN A 331 5.33 -3.56 -15.28
C GLN A 331 3.82 -3.70 -15.09
N LYS A 332 3.41 -4.40 -14.03
CA LYS A 332 2.00 -4.56 -13.63
C LYS A 332 1.64 -3.47 -12.62
N VAL A 333 0.41 -2.96 -12.65
CA VAL A 333 -0.11 -1.97 -11.70
C VAL A 333 -1.22 -2.62 -10.89
N SER A 334 -1.00 -2.78 -9.59
CA SER A 334 -1.98 -3.42 -8.72
C SER A 334 -3.27 -2.58 -8.63
N LEU A 335 -4.40 -3.17 -9.01
CA LEU A 335 -5.76 -2.64 -8.82
C LEU A 335 -6.62 -3.79 -8.26
N PHE A 336 -7.61 -3.50 -7.42
CA PHE A 336 -8.45 -4.51 -6.72
C PHE A 336 -7.72 -5.50 -5.79
N GLY A 337 -6.51 -5.18 -5.28
CA GLY A 337 -5.78 -6.07 -4.36
C GLY A 337 -5.14 -7.30 -5.02
N GLY A 338 -5.19 -7.37 -6.35
CA GLY A 338 -4.39 -8.28 -7.18
C GLY A 338 -3.52 -7.49 -8.17
N GLN A 339 -2.51 -8.14 -8.74
CA GLN A 339 -1.73 -7.55 -9.83
C GLN A 339 -2.59 -7.45 -11.09
N ILE A 340 -3.30 -6.34 -11.29
CA ILE A 340 -3.83 -6.04 -12.62
C ILE A 340 -2.66 -5.66 -13.52
N SER A 341 -2.63 -6.25 -14.70
CA SER A 341 -1.75 -5.75 -15.74
C SER A 341 -2.49 -4.57 -16.35
N VAL A 342 -2.12 -3.34 -16.00
CA VAL A 342 -2.50 -2.19 -16.82
C VAL A 342 -1.56 -2.29 -18.03
N GLY A 343 -2.13 -2.72 -19.16
CA GLY A 343 -1.39 -3.22 -20.32
C GLY A 343 -1.14 -4.74 -20.23
N SER A 344 -1.85 -5.51 -21.04
CA SER A 344 -1.47 -6.89 -21.32
C SER A 344 -0.30 -6.88 -22.33
N LEU A 345 0.94 -6.97 -21.85
CA LEU A 345 2.06 -7.36 -22.72
C LEU A 345 1.99 -8.87 -22.94
N GLN A 346 0.95 -9.32 -23.66
CA GLN A 346 1.03 -10.56 -24.38
C GLN A 346 1.80 -10.27 -25.67
N ASN A 347 3.13 -10.40 -25.60
CA ASN A 347 3.88 -10.85 -26.76
C ASN A 347 3.93 -12.38 -26.65
N ARG A 348 2.78 -13.06 -26.77
CA ARG A 348 2.80 -14.44 -27.24
C ARG A 348 3.19 -14.29 -28.71
N LYS A 349 4.31 -14.88 -29.12
CA LYS A 349 4.73 -15.00 -30.53
C LYS A 349 3.72 -15.80 -31.40
N LYS A 350 2.43 -15.81 -31.04
CA LYS A 350 1.35 -16.49 -31.74
C LYS A 350 0.02 -15.72 -31.81
N ASP A 351 -0.18 -14.61 -31.10
CA ASP A 351 -1.45 -13.86 -31.16
C ASP A 351 -1.20 -12.36 -31.44
N ASN A 352 -1.76 -11.84 -32.53
CA ASN A 352 -1.57 -10.50 -33.10
C ASN A 352 -2.21 -9.34 -32.30
N ILE A 353 -2.34 -9.43 -30.97
CA ILE A 353 -3.02 -8.40 -30.17
C ILE A 353 -2.01 -7.43 -29.56
N LYS A 354 -1.84 -6.24 -30.17
CA LYS A 354 -1.16 -5.10 -29.54
C LYS A 354 -2.15 -4.39 -28.60
N ASN A 355 -2.26 -4.88 -27.37
CA ASN A 355 -3.11 -4.24 -26.37
C ASN A 355 -2.35 -3.04 -25.73
N ASN A 356 -2.81 -1.81 -26.03
CA ASN A 356 -2.19 -0.54 -25.62
C ASN A 356 -3.03 0.19 -24.56
N ASP A 357 -3.57 -0.52 -23.58
CA ASP A 357 -4.30 0.07 -22.46
C ASP A 357 -3.51 1.17 -21.73
N PHE A 358 -4.17 2.30 -21.49
CA PHE A 358 -3.66 3.39 -20.65
C PHE A 358 -4.70 3.82 -19.62
N LEU A 359 -4.21 4.39 -18.53
CA LEU A 359 -4.99 4.79 -17.36
C LEU A 359 -4.98 6.31 -17.23
N ILE A 360 -6.15 6.89 -16.97
CA ILE A 360 -6.30 8.31 -16.63
C ILE A 360 -7.05 8.44 -15.32
N SER A 361 -6.52 9.26 -14.41
CA SER A 361 -7.27 9.78 -13.27
C SER A 361 -7.29 11.30 -13.31
N GLN A 362 -8.47 11.90 -13.25
CA GLN A 362 -8.63 13.35 -13.22
C GLN A 362 -9.47 13.73 -12.01
N THR A 363 -8.99 14.70 -11.24
CA THR A 363 -9.64 15.22 -10.04
C THR A 363 -9.81 16.72 -10.18
N ASP A 364 -11.05 17.19 -10.09
CA ASP A 364 -11.39 18.60 -10.03
C ASP A 364 -11.80 18.97 -8.60
N ILE A 365 -11.31 20.10 -8.10
CA ILE A 365 -11.59 20.60 -6.76
C ILE A 365 -12.62 21.74 -6.86
N LYS A 366 -13.67 21.65 -6.04
CA LYS A 366 -14.82 22.58 -6.03
C LYS A 366 -15.21 22.91 -4.59
N GLU A 367 -15.98 23.99 -4.44
CA GLU A 367 -16.53 24.41 -3.14
C GLU A 367 -15.45 24.51 -2.05
N VAL A 368 -14.35 25.20 -2.36
CA VAL A 368 -13.22 25.38 -1.43
C VAL A 368 -13.59 26.44 -0.39
N GLU A 369 -13.46 26.07 0.88
CA GLU A 369 -13.61 26.97 2.02
C GLU A 369 -12.34 26.92 2.86
N LEU A 370 -11.65 28.05 2.95
CA LEU A 370 -10.41 28.21 3.70
C LEU A 370 -10.71 28.74 5.10
N ASN A 371 -9.97 28.28 6.10
CA ASN A 371 -10.20 28.60 7.52
C ASN A 371 -11.65 28.32 7.97
N ALA A 372 -12.26 27.28 7.39
CA ALA A 372 -13.63 26.88 7.72
C ALA A 372 -13.75 26.51 9.20
N ASP A 373 -14.85 26.90 9.84
CA ASP A 373 -15.16 26.46 11.20
C ASP A 373 -15.50 24.96 11.19
N LEU A 374 -14.58 24.14 11.70
CA LEU A 374 -14.63 22.68 11.64
C LEU A 374 -14.39 22.07 13.01
N THR A 375 -15.34 21.24 13.44
CA THR A 375 -15.20 20.39 14.64
C THR A 375 -14.92 18.95 14.24
N LEU A 376 -13.68 18.66 13.83
CA LEU A 376 -13.27 17.29 13.54
C LEU A 376 -12.97 16.51 14.83
N LYS A 377 -13.35 15.23 14.89
CA LYS A 377 -12.92 14.35 15.99
C LYS A 377 -11.42 14.08 15.86
N SER A 378 -10.68 14.16 16.95
CA SER A 378 -9.23 13.92 16.96
C SER A 378 -8.84 12.52 16.47
N ILE A 379 -9.71 11.53 16.69
CA ILE A 379 -9.51 10.15 16.22
C ILE A 379 -10.72 9.73 15.38
N ALA A 380 -10.57 9.75 14.06
CA ALA A 380 -11.59 9.41 13.08
C ALA A 380 -11.01 8.51 11.99
N PRO A 381 -11.85 7.75 11.27
CA PRO A 381 -11.38 7.05 10.07
C PRO A 381 -10.95 8.09 9.04
N ALA A 382 -9.83 7.81 8.35
CA ALA A 382 -9.29 8.69 7.32
C ALA A 382 -10.23 8.79 6.12
N ILE A 383 -10.95 7.70 5.81
CA ILE A 383 -11.96 7.66 4.75
C ILE A 383 -13.25 7.09 5.35
N SER A 384 -14.39 7.71 5.02
CA SER A 384 -15.72 7.22 5.38
C SER A 384 -16.64 7.28 4.17
N ILE A 385 -17.61 6.37 4.10
CA ILE A 385 -18.57 6.31 3.00
C ILE A 385 -19.93 6.76 3.54
N ALA A 386 -20.53 7.76 2.90
CA ALA A 386 -21.88 8.20 3.24
C ALA A 386 -22.90 7.08 2.91
N PRO A 387 -23.99 6.91 3.68
CA PRO A 387 -24.96 5.84 3.45
C PRO A 387 -25.55 5.85 2.03
N GLU A 388 -25.77 7.04 1.47
CA GLU A 388 -26.36 7.23 0.13
C GLU A 388 -25.29 7.25 -0.97
N ALA A 389 -24.00 7.05 -0.66
CA ALA A 389 -22.93 7.24 -1.63
C ALA A 389 -23.04 6.34 -2.86
N ILE A 390 -23.62 5.15 -2.69
CA ILE A 390 -23.81 4.19 -3.78
C ILE A 390 -25.14 4.39 -4.54
N ASN A 391 -26.07 5.18 -3.96
CA ASN A 391 -27.43 5.35 -4.44
C ASN A 391 -27.74 6.85 -4.66
N ARG A 392 -26.99 7.50 -5.56
CA ARG A 392 -27.20 8.91 -5.94
C ARG A 392 -27.87 9.03 -7.32
N PRO A 393 -28.87 9.91 -7.50
CA PRO A 393 -29.50 10.14 -8.81
C PRO A 393 -28.55 10.86 -9.77
N GLU A 394 -28.78 10.74 -11.07
CA GLU A 394 -27.95 11.35 -12.12
C GLU A 394 -27.81 12.88 -11.98
N SER A 395 -28.87 13.56 -11.51
CA SER A 395 -28.86 15.00 -11.23
C SER A 395 -27.79 15.40 -10.20
N TYR A 396 -27.50 14.54 -9.22
CA TYR A 396 -26.44 14.77 -8.24
C TYR A 396 -25.06 14.77 -8.90
N TRP A 397 -24.81 13.84 -9.83
CA TRP A 397 -23.56 13.76 -10.57
C TRP A 397 -23.38 14.98 -11.49
N GLN A 398 -24.44 15.39 -12.19
CA GLN A 398 -24.42 16.53 -13.12
C GLN A 398 -23.97 17.84 -12.44
N LYS A 399 -24.35 18.08 -11.18
CA LYS A 399 -23.90 19.24 -10.40
C LYS A 399 -22.37 19.33 -10.26
N TYR A 400 -21.71 18.18 -10.15
CA TYR A 400 -20.28 18.11 -9.82
C TYR A 400 -19.38 17.84 -11.02
N ARG A 401 -19.92 17.31 -12.12
CA ARG A 401 -19.16 17.12 -13.36
C ARG A 401 -18.61 18.44 -13.88
N THR A 402 -17.37 18.40 -14.36
CA THR A 402 -16.71 19.56 -14.98
C THR A 402 -16.99 19.59 -16.48
N ASP A 403 -17.07 18.40 -17.09
CA ASP A 403 -17.38 18.22 -18.50
C ASP A 403 -18.64 17.36 -18.70
N THR A 404 -19.22 17.45 -19.90
CA THR A 404 -20.29 16.54 -20.30
C THR A 404 -19.75 15.11 -20.36
N ILE A 405 -20.44 14.18 -19.70
CA ILE A 405 -20.08 12.76 -19.74
C ILE A 405 -20.12 12.28 -21.21
N SER A 406 -19.04 11.67 -21.68
CA SER A 406 -18.93 11.28 -23.08
C SER A 406 -19.81 10.07 -23.39
N LYS A 407 -20.08 9.82 -24.68
CA LYS A 407 -20.82 8.63 -25.12
C LYS A 407 -20.12 7.34 -24.67
N ILE A 408 -18.78 7.31 -24.72
CA ILE A 408 -17.97 6.16 -24.32
C ILE A 408 -18.07 5.95 -22.80
N ASP A 409 -17.98 7.01 -21.99
CA ASP A 409 -18.15 6.92 -20.53
C ASP A 409 -19.53 6.33 -20.17
N ARG A 410 -20.61 6.81 -20.83
CA ARG A 410 -21.98 6.29 -20.61
C ARG A 410 -22.11 4.83 -21.01
N ASN A 411 -21.61 4.46 -22.19
CA ASN A 411 -21.68 3.09 -22.70
C ASN A 411 -20.94 2.10 -21.80
N SER A 412 -19.88 2.55 -21.12
CA SER A 412 -19.05 1.72 -20.24
C SER A 412 -19.87 1.08 -19.11
N PHE A 413 -20.86 1.78 -18.55
CA PHE A 413 -21.72 1.21 -17.51
C PHE A 413 -22.60 0.06 -18.01
N GLY A 414 -22.97 0.02 -19.29
CA GLY A 414 -23.73 -1.11 -19.83
C GLY A 414 -22.83 -2.28 -20.26
N VAL A 415 -21.80 -1.98 -21.06
CA VAL A 415 -20.96 -3.01 -21.69
C VAL A 415 -20.10 -3.76 -20.67
N VAL A 416 -19.46 -3.04 -19.75
CA VAL A 416 -18.56 -3.64 -18.77
C VAL A 416 -19.34 -4.45 -17.72
N ASP A 417 -20.57 -4.07 -17.39
CA ASP A 417 -21.46 -4.83 -16.51
C ASP A 417 -21.68 -6.26 -17.03
N SER A 418 -21.95 -6.39 -18.33
CA SER A 418 -22.09 -7.70 -18.98
C SER A 418 -20.80 -8.52 -18.91
N ILE A 419 -19.64 -7.90 -19.14
CA ILE A 419 -18.33 -8.57 -19.08
C ILE A 419 -18.01 -9.04 -17.67
N VAL A 420 -18.19 -8.17 -16.65
CA VAL A 420 -17.90 -8.51 -15.25
C VAL A 420 -18.76 -9.66 -14.77
N LYS A 421 -20.05 -9.66 -15.16
CA LYS A 421 -20.97 -10.76 -14.87
C LYS A 421 -20.58 -12.05 -15.60
N ALA A 422 -20.33 -12.01 -16.91
CA ALA A 422 -19.97 -13.18 -17.70
C ALA A 422 -18.64 -13.82 -17.26
N GLN A 423 -17.64 -12.99 -16.94
CA GLN A 423 -16.30 -13.44 -16.53
C GLN A 423 -16.17 -13.70 -15.02
N HIS A 424 -17.25 -13.53 -14.25
CA HIS A 424 -17.29 -13.75 -12.80
C HIS A 424 -16.18 -12.97 -12.06
N ILE A 425 -15.94 -11.71 -12.44
CA ILE A 425 -14.82 -10.91 -11.90
C ILE A 425 -14.99 -10.64 -10.39
N GLU A 426 -16.22 -10.38 -9.92
CA GLU A 426 -16.51 -10.22 -8.48
C GLU A 426 -16.05 -11.44 -7.67
N ARG A 427 -16.38 -12.64 -8.15
CA ARG A 427 -15.96 -13.91 -7.54
C ARG A 427 -14.45 -14.04 -7.48
N ARG A 428 -13.72 -13.66 -8.54
CA ARG A 428 -12.25 -13.73 -8.58
C ARG A 428 -11.63 -12.76 -7.57
N ILE A 429 -12.15 -11.54 -7.46
CA ILE A 429 -11.71 -10.55 -6.47
C ILE A 429 -11.92 -11.09 -5.05
N ASP A 430 -13.10 -11.64 -4.76
CA ASP A 430 -13.40 -12.27 -3.47
C ASP A 430 -12.41 -13.39 -3.13
N VAL A 431 -12.10 -14.29 -4.10
CA VAL A 431 -11.10 -15.36 -3.91
C VAL A 431 -9.74 -14.78 -3.54
N ILE A 432 -9.24 -13.82 -4.31
CA ILE A 432 -7.90 -13.25 -4.10
C ILE A 432 -7.82 -12.57 -2.72
N GLN A 433 -8.83 -11.79 -2.36
CA GLN A 433 -8.88 -11.09 -1.07
C GLN A 433 -8.96 -12.07 0.10
N SER A 434 -9.79 -13.11 0.00
CA SER A 434 -9.90 -14.14 1.04
C SER A 434 -8.65 -15.02 1.13
N PHE A 435 -8.02 -15.35 0.00
CA PHE A 435 -6.80 -16.18 -0.01
C PHE A 435 -5.65 -15.50 0.73
N ASN A 436 -5.52 -14.17 0.58
CA ASN A 436 -4.51 -13.38 1.29
C ASN A 436 -4.61 -13.45 2.82
N ILE A 437 -5.78 -13.82 3.37
CA ILE A 437 -5.99 -14.03 4.81
C ILE A 437 -6.20 -15.52 5.17
N GLY A 438 -5.96 -16.43 4.22
CA GLY A 438 -5.98 -17.87 4.42
C GLY A 438 -7.35 -18.52 4.29
N TYR A 439 -8.26 -17.94 3.52
CA TYR A 439 -9.58 -18.52 3.25
C TYR A 439 -9.84 -18.72 1.76
N TYR A 440 -10.60 -19.77 1.43
CA TYR A 440 -11.21 -19.96 0.12
C TYR A 440 -12.74 -19.82 0.24
N PRO A 441 -13.34 -18.74 -0.28
CA PRO A 441 -14.77 -18.47 -0.10
C PRO A 441 -15.59 -19.32 -1.08
N VAL A 442 -16.66 -19.96 -0.59
CA VAL A 442 -17.62 -20.74 -1.40
C VAL A 442 -19.03 -20.50 -0.83
N GLY A 443 -19.88 -19.82 -1.61
CA GLY A 443 -21.22 -19.47 -1.13
C GLY A 443 -21.17 -18.69 0.19
N PHE A 444 -21.88 -19.20 1.20
CA PHE A 444 -21.96 -18.62 2.54
C PHE A 444 -20.82 -19.03 3.49
N PHE A 445 -19.89 -19.88 3.05
CA PHE A 445 -18.82 -20.44 3.88
C PHE A 445 -17.43 -20.05 3.36
N ASN A 446 -16.51 -19.74 4.27
CA ASN A 446 -15.11 -19.47 3.96
C ASN A 446 -14.26 -20.63 4.49
N PHE A 447 -13.78 -21.49 3.60
CA PHE A 447 -12.92 -22.62 3.96
C PHE A 447 -11.56 -22.13 4.41
N ASP A 448 -11.13 -22.53 5.60
CA ASP A 448 -9.85 -22.17 6.18
C ASP A 448 -8.75 -23.05 5.60
N LEU A 449 -7.83 -22.42 4.88
CA LEU A 449 -6.75 -23.08 4.16
C LEU A 449 -5.60 -23.53 5.07
N THR A 450 -5.72 -23.38 6.39
CA THR A 450 -4.74 -23.87 7.36
C THR A 450 -4.99 -25.32 7.78
N TYR A 451 -6.20 -25.86 7.61
CA TYR A 451 -6.53 -27.24 8.04
C TYR A 451 -6.27 -28.37 7.03
N PRO A 452 -6.27 -28.16 5.68
CA PRO A 452 -6.21 -29.28 4.73
C PRO A 452 -5.01 -30.21 4.89
N LEU A 453 -3.82 -29.69 5.18
CA LEU A 453 -2.62 -30.52 5.35
C LEU A 453 -1.58 -29.82 6.23
N LYS A 454 -1.22 -30.47 7.33
CA LYS A 454 -0.10 -30.12 8.21
C LYS A 454 0.68 -31.39 8.58
N TYR A 455 1.90 -31.19 9.08
CA TYR A 455 2.68 -32.26 9.68
C TYR A 455 3.34 -31.75 10.96
N ASN A 456 3.31 -32.57 12.01
CA ASN A 456 4.13 -32.38 13.20
C ASN A 456 4.55 -33.74 13.78
N ASN A 457 5.56 -33.73 14.64
CA ASN A 457 6.11 -34.97 15.18
C ASN A 457 5.14 -35.72 16.09
N TYR A 458 4.20 -35.04 16.74
CA TYR A 458 3.25 -35.68 17.65
C TYR A 458 2.11 -36.38 16.90
N GLU A 459 1.48 -35.69 15.95
CA GLU A 459 0.29 -36.15 15.21
C GLU A 459 0.62 -36.82 13.87
N GLY A 460 1.86 -36.72 13.39
CA GLY A 460 2.25 -37.14 12.04
C GLY A 460 1.56 -36.28 10.99
N VAL A 461 0.96 -36.91 9.98
CA VAL A 461 0.09 -36.20 9.02
C VAL A 461 -1.17 -35.75 9.76
N ARG A 462 -1.44 -34.44 9.72
CA ARG A 462 -2.66 -33.82 10.23
C ARG A 462 -3.46 -33.28 9.05
N THR A 463 -4.65 -33.81 8.84
CA THR A 463 -5.56 -33.38 7.76
C THR A 463 -6.91 -33.02 8.34
N GLY A 464 -7.63 -32.12 7.68
CA GLY A 464 -8.97 -31.78 8.11
C GLY A 464 -9.60 -30.65 7.31
N ILE A 465 -10.75 -30.23 7.81
CA ILE A 465 -11.54 -29.15 7.24
C ILE A 465 -11.92 -28.19 8.34
N GLY A 466 -11.92 -26.91 8.01
CA GLY A 466 -12.43 -25.89 8.90
C GLY A 466 -12.82 -24.65 8.14
N GLY A 467 -13.45 -23.72 8.81
CA GLY A 467 -13.87 -22.48 8.20
C GLY A 467 -14.82 -21.68 9.07
N ILE A 468 -15.28 -20.58 8.48
CA ILE A 468 -16.18 -19.63 9.13
C ILE A 468 -17.27 -19.20 8.14
N THR A 469 -18.50 -19.03 8.62
CA THR A 469 -19.57 -18.46 7.81
C THR A 469 -19.32 -16.98 7.52
N ASN A 470 -19.82 -16.50 6.38
CA ASN A 470 -19.63 -15.13 5.92
C ASN A 470 -20.95 -14.35 5.87
N LYS A 471 -20.92 -13.11 5.39
CA LYS A 471 -22.09 -12.21 5.39
C LYS A 471 -23.28 -12.69 4.54
N LYS A 472 -23.07 -13.66 3.64
CA LYS A 472 -24.17 -14.31 2.90
C LYS A 472 -24.94 -15.28 3.79
N PHE A 473 -24.34 -15.79 4.86
CA PHE A 473 -25.04 -16.55 5.92
C PHE A 473 -25.82 -15.59 6.83
N SER A 474 -25.13 -14.61 7.42
CA SER A 474 -25.75 -13.59 8.26
C SER A 474 -24.84 -12.37 8.40
N GLU A 475 -25.43 -11.17 8.48
CA GLU A 475 -24.69 -9.95 8.82
C GLU A 475 -24.45 -9.80 10.34
N LEU A 476 -25.21 -10.53 11.16
CA LEU A 476 -25.22 -10.43 12.62
C LEU A 476 -24.53 -11.59 13.33
N PHE A 477 -24.59 -12.79 12.74
CA PHE A 477 -24.05 -14.02 13.33
C PHE A 477 -22.97 -14.64 12.46
N ARG A 478 -21.96 -15.21 13.09
CA ARG A 478 -20.97 -16.07 12.42
C ARG A 478 -20.79 -17.36 13.22
N LEU A 479 -20.57 -18.44 12.50
CA LEU A 479 -20.23 -19.75 13.05
C LEU A 479 -18.87 -20.15 12.50
N GLU A 480 -17.98 -20.61 13.37
CA GLU A 480 -16.69 -21.16 12.99
C GLU A 480 -16.55 -22.57 13.54
N SER A 481 -15.95 -23.45 12.74
CA SER A 481 -15.64 -24.80 13.19
C SER A 481 -14.47 -25.38 12.42
N TYR A 482 -13.79 -26.33 13.04
CA TYR A 482 -12.84 -27.20 12.36
C TYR A 482 -12.89 -28.61 12.96
N LEU A 483 -12.55 -29.58 12.11
CA LEU A 483 -12.34 -30.97 12.47
C LEU A 483 -11.08 -31.45 11.75
N VAL A 484 -10.13 -31.97 12.52
CA VAL A 484 -8.88 -32.53 12.00
C VAL A 484 -8.64 -33.91 12.58
N TYR A 485 -7.87 -34.72 11.87
CA TYR A 485 -7.42 -36.04 12.28
C TYR A 485 -5.90 -36.13 12.20
N GLY A 486 -5.28 -36.59 13.28
CA GLY A 486 -3.86 -36.92 13.33
C GLY A 486 -3.66 -38.41 13.11
N PHE A 487 -2.89 -38.79 12.09
CA PHE A 487 -2.69 -40.21 11.74
C PHE A 487 -1.75 -40.94 12.70
N ARG A 488 -0.83 -40.25 13.37
CA ARG A 488 0.11 -40.87 14.32
C ARG A 488 -0.52 -41.12 15.69
N ASP A 489 -1.30 -40.18 16.19
CA ASP A 489 -1.97 -40.32 17.49
C ASP A 489 -3.37 -40.93 17.38
N GLY A 490 -3.91 -41.03 16.16
CA GLY A 490 -5.18 -41.68 15.86
C GLY A 490 -6.41 -40.93 16.38
N LYS A 491 -6.28 -39.62 16.66
CA LYS A 491 -7.33 -38.83 17.35
C LYS A 491 -7.85 -37.68 16.50
N PHE A 492 -9.16 -37.47 16.60
CA PHE A 492 -9.80 -36.25 16.13
C PHE A 492 -9.55 -35.10 17.10
N LYS A 493 -9.36 -33.89 16.54
CA LYS A 493 -9.30 -32.62 17.28
C LYS A 493 -10.22 -31.64 16.59
N TYR A 494 -10.87 -30.80 17.37
CA TYR A 494 -11.95 -29.98 16.83
C TYR A 494 -12.17 -28.71 17.63
N GLY A 495 -12.76 -27.73 16.96
CA GLY A 495 -13.24 -26.52 17.59
C GLY A 495 -14.58 -26.13 17.03
N ILE A 496 -15.41 -25.54 17.89
CA ILE A 496 -16.71 -24.99 17.53
C ILE A 496 -16.81 -23.63 18.20
N GLY A 497 -17.14 -22.61 17.41
CA GLY A 497 -17.26 -21.25 17.88
C GLY A 497 -18.36 -20.50 17.17
N GLY A 498 -18.80 -19.43 17.80
CA GLY A 498 -19.81 -18.53 17.25
C GLY A 498 -19.57 -17.11 17.72
N GLY A 499 -19.99 -16.16 16.91
CA GLY A 499 -19.92 -14.74 17.25
C GLY A 499 -21.20 -13.99 16.90
N VAL A 500 -21.60 -13.08 17.79
CA VAL A 500 -22.71 -12.14 17.58
C VAL A 500 -22.15 -10.72 17.46
N LEU A 501 -22.54 -10.02 16.40
CA LEU A 501 -22.18 -8.63 16.18
C LEU A 501 -23.05 -7.73 17.06
N LEU A 502 -22.47 -7.13 18.08
CA LEU A 502 -23.17 -6.22 18.98
C LEU A 502 -23.25 -4.79 18.42
N ASN A 503 -22.21 -4.37 17.68
CA ASN A 503 -22.17 -3.02 17.10
C ASN A 503 -21.30 -2.94 15.85
N GLN A 504 -21.92 -2.72 14.70
CA GLN A 504 -21.24 -2.62 13.40
C GLN A 504 -20.25 -1.43 13.34
N ASN A 505 -20.61 -0.28 13.90
CA ASN A 505 -19.82 0.96 13.87
C ASN A 505 -18.57 0.91 14.75
N LYS A 506 -18.52 -0.02 15.70
CA LYS A 506 -17.41 -0.28 16.61
C LYS A 506 -16.80 -1.67 16.38
N SER A 507 -17.23 -2.39 15.35
CA SER A 507 -16.83 -3.77 15.07
C SER A 507 -16.83 -4.63 16.35
N SER A 508 -17.87 -4.48 17.18
CA SER A 508 -17.97 -5.17 18.46
C SER A 508 -18.53 -6.57 18.27
N TRP A 509 -17.78 -7.59 18.68
CA TRP A 509 -18.19 -8.99 18.59
C TRP A 509 -18.13 -9.64 19.96
N LEU A 510 -19.22 -10.30 20.35
CA LEU A 510 -19.23 -11.26 21.44
C LEU A 510 -19.01 -12.65 20.85
N ASN A 511 -17.95 -13.35 21.24
CA ASN A 511 -17.63 -14.68 20.74
C ASN A 511 -17.67 -15.70 21.87
N ILE A 512 -18.11 -16.91 21.54
CA ILE A 512 -18.08 -18.08 22.41
C ILE A 512 -17.41 -19.20 21.63
N ASN A 513 -16.38 -19.82 22.20
CA ASN A 513 -15.61 -20.86 21.53
C ASN A 513 -15.31 -22.03 22.47
N TYR A 514 -15.34 -23.24 21.92
CA TYR A 514 -14.83 -24.46 22.50
C TYR A 514 -13.73 -25.04 21.59
N LYS A 515 -12.64 -25.53 22.18
CA LYS A 515 -11.56 -26.21 21.47
C LYS A 515 -11.07 -27.41 22.26
N ASP A 516 -10.87 -28.54 21.58
CA ASP A 516 -10.11 -29.70 22.06
C ASP A 516 -8.97 -29.94 21.06
N ASP A 517 -7.75 -29.52 21.42
CA ASP A 517 -6.60 -29.54 20.51
C ASP A 517 -5.26 -29.56 21.26
N LEU A 518 -4.16 -29.50 20.50
CA LEU A 518 -2.79 -29.40 20.99
C LEU A 518 -2.27 -27.98 20.87
N ARG A 519 -1.40 -27.61 21.82
CA ARG A 519 -0.66 -26.36 21.79
C ARG A 519 0.81 -26.58 22.15
N GLU A 520 1.69 -25.80 21.53
CA GLU A 520 3.11 -25.80 21.83
C GLU A 520 3.37 -25.20 23.22
N VAL A 521 4.18 -25.89 24.02
CA VAL A 521 4.59 -25.44 25.36
C VAL A 521 5.35 -24.13 25.27
N GLY A 522 5.05 -23.15 26.11
CA GLY A 522 5.76 -21.87 26.14
C GLY A 522 5.37 -20.87 25.05
N SER A 523 4.44 -21.25 24.15
CA SER A 523 3.99 -20.39 23.05
C SER A 523 2.97 -19.34 23.52
N PHE A 524 3.18 -18.08 23.14
CA PHE A 524 2.30 -16.97 23.54
C PHE A 524 1.67 -16.27 22.34
N ALA A 525 0.34 -16.14 22.34
CA ALA A 525 -0.42 -15.45 21.29
C ALA A 525 -1.23 -14.30 21.88
N PHE A 526 -1.12 -13.12 21.23
CA PHE A 526 -1.94 -11.96 21.58
C PHE A 526 -3.35 -12.10 20.97
N LEU A 527 -4.40 -11.81 21.73
CA LEU A 527 -5.79 -11.90 21.25
C LEU A 527 -6.07 -10.94 20.09
N THR A 528 -5.46 -9.74 20.11
CA THR A 528 -5.66 -8.68 19.10
C THR A 528 -4.68 -8.74 17.93
N ASP A 529 -3.88 -9.81 17.83
CA ASP A 529 -3.01 -10.02 16.68
C ASP A 529 -3.81 -10.24 15.39
N ARG A 530 -3.19 -9.90 14.28
CA ARG A 530 -3.82 -10.12 12.97
C ARG A 530 -3.55 -11.57 12.58
N ARG A 531 -4.56 -12.22 12.01
CA ARG A 531 -4.40 -13.49 11.32
C ARG A 531 -3.36 -13.33 10.21
N VAL A 532 -2.30 -14.14 10.27
CA VAL A 532 -1.28 -14.25 9.23
C VAL A 532 -1.41 -15.65 8.66
N TYR A 533 -1.67 -15.75 7.36
CA TYR A 533 -1.72 -17.03 6.66
C TYR A 533 -0.34 -17.36 6.08
N SER A 534 0.10 -18.60 6.29
CA SER A 534 1.21 -19.22 5.57
C SER A 534 0.73 -20.54 4.98
N LEU A 535 0.98 -20.75 3.68
CA LEU A 535 0.68 -22.02 3.01
C LEU A 535 1.51 -23.18 3.59
N PHE A 536 2.69 -22.86 4.15
CA PHE A 536 3.63 -23.84 4.68
C PHE A 536 4.15 -23.35 6.04
N GLU A 537 4.06 -24.20 7.08
CA GLU A 537 4.50 -23.92 8.45
C GLU A 537 5.53 -24.97 8.95
N PRO A 538 6.78 -24.93 8.47
CA PRO A 538 7.69 -26.06 8.57
C PRO A 538 8.30 -26.23 9.95
N ARG A 539 8.25 -25.15 10.75
CA ARG A 539 8.57 -25.18 12.17
C ARG A 539 7.79 -26.27 12.90
N LEU A 540 6.52 -26.50 12.53
CA LEU A 540 5.67 -27.53 13.15
C LEU A 540 6.28 -28.93 13.07
N VAL A 541 7.06 -29.22 12.02
CA VAL A 541 7.73 -30.52 11.84
C VAL A 541 8.76 -30.79 12.93
N ASN A 542 9.33 -29.75 13.55
CA ASN A 542 10.42 -29.91 14.51
C ASN A 542 10.01 -29.56 15.95
N ILE A 543 8.80 -29.05 16.18
CA ILE A 543 8.28 -28.90 17.54
C ILE A 543 8.10 -30.30 18.13
N ASP A 544 8.71 -30.52 19.27
CA ASP A 544 8.75 -31.78 20.01
C ASP A 544 7.89 -31.73 21.28
N PHE A 545 7.57 -30.53 21.78
CA PHE A 545 6.89 -30.37 23.05
C PHE A 545 5.51 -29.69 22.96
N TYR A 546 4.47 -30.47 23.24
CA TYR A 546 3.07 -30.07 23.19
C TYR A 546 2.36 -30.34 24.52
N TYR A 547 1.18 -29.74 24.69
CA TYR A 547 0.20 -30.13 25.69
C TYR A 547 -1.19 -30.16 25.04
N LYS A 548 -2.09 -31.00 25.56
CA LYS A 548 -3.50 -31.03 25.17
C LYS A 548 -4.26 -30.03 26.01
N HIS A 549 -5.25 -29.40 25.41
CA HIS A 549 -6.14 -28.52 26.13
C HIS A 549 -7.59 -28.63 25.64
N ARG A 550 -8.52 -28.65 26.59
CA ARG A 550 -9.94 -28.43 26.34
C ARG A 550 -10.32 -27.07 26.90
N THR A 551 -10.60 -26.11 26.03
CA THR A 551 -10.81 -24.72 26.44
C THR A 551 -12.18 -24.24 26.02
N TYR A 552 -12.95 -23.78 27.02
CA TYR A 552 -14.10 -22.90 26.82
C TYR A 552 -13.65 -21.46 26.95
N SER A 553 -14.08 -20.60 26.02
CA SER A 553 -13.75 -19.17 26.07
C SER A 553 -14.92 -18.32 25.63
N THR A 554 -15.10 -17.19 26.30
CA THR A 554 -15.97 -16.11 25.88
C THR A 554 -15.15 -14.84 25.72
N SER A 555 -15.36 -14.08 24.66
CA SER A 555 -14.60 -12.84 24.41
C SER A 555 -15.46 -11.72 23.86
N LEU A 556 -15.18 -10.50 24.32
CA LEU A 556 -15.72 -9.27 23.78
C LEU A 556 -14.61 -8.52 23.05
N GLN A 557 -14.63 -8.59 21.73
CA GLN A 557 -13.82 -7.73 20.88
C GLN A 557 -14.53 -6.40 20.71
N HIS A 558 -13.82 -5.29 20.88
CA HIS A 558 -14.37 -3.94 20.76
C HIS A 558 -13.36 -2.96 20.16
N ARG A 559 -13.77 -2.17 19.17
CA ARG A 559 -12.94 -1.10 18.60
C ARG A 559 -13.32 0.24 19.21
N ILE A 560 -12.60 0.66 20.25
CA ILE A 560 -12.78 1.96 20.92
C ILE A 560 -12.68 3.10 19.90
N SER A 561 -11.65 3.07 19.06
CA SER A 561 -11.42 4.01 17.97
C SER A 561 -10.87 3.27 16.74
N PRO A 562 -10.92 3.86 15.52
CA PRO A 562 -10.34 3.22 14.33
C PRO A 562 -8.93 2.65 14.54
N LYS A 563 -8.11 3.31 15.36
CA LYS A 563 -6.70 2.99 15.63
C LYS A 563 -6.45 2.18 16.91
N LEU A 564 -7.49 1.86 17.68
CA LEU A 564 -7.39 1.12 18.95
C LEU A 564 -8.43 -0.02 18.98
N LEU A 565 -7.93 -1.25 18.87
CA LEU A 565 -8.70 -2.48 19.02
C LEU A 565 -8.44 -3.09 20.40
N THR A 566 -9.50 -3.54 21.06
CA THR A 566 -9.42 -4.22 22.35
C THR A 566 -10.15 -5.56 22.27
N GLU A 567 -9.70 -6.51 23.08
CA GLU A 567 -10.38 -7.79 23.26
C GLU A 567 -10.24 -8.24 24.71
N THR A 568 -11.38 -8.46 25.36
CA THR A 568 -11.43 -9.01 26.72
C THR A 568 -11.94 -10.44 26.62
N GLN A 569 -11.23 -11.40 27.19
CA GLN A 569 -11.56 -12.82 27.15
C GLN A 569 -11.59 -13.40 28.56
N VAL A 570 -12.55 -14.27 28.82
CA VAL A 570 -12.53 -15.19 29.96
C VAL A 570 -12.48 -16.61 29.41
N SER A 571 -11.61 -17.45 29.96
CA SER A 571 -11.44 -18.83 29.52
C SER A 571 -11.26 -19.79 30.69
N ILE A 572 -11.76 -21.01 30.50
CA ILE A 572 -11.56 -22.14 31.39
C ILE A 572 -10.93 -23.26 30.56
N SER A 573 -9.81 -23.80 31.01
CA SER A 573 -9.05 -24.82 30.28
C SER A 573 -8.74 -26.01 31.17
N ASP A 574 -9.07 -27.21 30.72
CA ASP A 574 -8.47 -28.45 31.22
C ASP A 574 -7.20 -28.73 30.43
N ILE A 575 -6.08 -28.94 31.11
CA ILE A 575 -4.76 -29.13 30.51
C ILE A 575 -4.21 -30.49 30.88
N GLU A 576 -3.78 -31.24 29.87
CA GLU A 576 -3.14 -32.54 30.02
C GLU A 576 -1.77 -32.51 29.32
N GLN A 577 -0.71 -32.87 30.04
CA GLN A 577 0.64 -32.94 29.47
C GLN A 577 0.77 -34.15 28.53
N THR A 578 1.49 -33.99 27.41
CA THR A 578 1.74 -35.11 26.49
C THR A 578 3.08 -35.81 26.72
N GLY A 579 3.97 -35.22 27.54
CA GLY A 579 5.23 -35.82 27.98
C GLY A 579 5.24 -36.11 29.49
N GLY A 580 6.40 -36.49 30.02
CA GLY A 580 6.59 -36.78 31.45
C GLY A 580 6.66 -35.55 32.37
N TYR A 581 6.25 -34.38 31.88
CA TYR A 581 6.31 -33.13 32.64
C TYR A 581 5.31 -33.12 33.80
N GLN A 582 5.77 -32.70 34.98
CA GLN A 582 4.95 -32.45 36.14
C GLN A 582 5.31 -31.08 36.75
N PHE A 583 4.30 -30.35 37.20
CA PHE A 583 4.51 -29.10 37.92
C PHE A 583 4.35 -29.32 39.43
N LEU A 584 5.36 -28.99 40.21
CA LEU A 584 5.32 -29.06 41.67
C LEU A 584 4.83 -27.71 42.23
N ASP A 585 3.67 -27.73 42.88
CA ASP A 585 3.09 -26.57 43.59
C ASP A 585 2.75 -26.99 45.02
N ASP A 586 3.35 -26.33 46.02
CA ASP A 586 3.15 -26.62 47.45
C ASP A 586 3.26 -28.12 47.85
N GLY A 587 4.15 -28.86 47.18
CA GLY A 587 4.39 -30.29 47.45
C GLY A 587 3.49 -31.25 46.67
N GLU A 588 2.52 -30.75 45.91
CA GLU A 588 1.66 -31.54 45.03
C GLU A 588 2.18 -31.50 43.58
N ALA A 589 2.25 -32.66 42.92
CA ALA A 589 2.73 -32.79 41.56
C ALA A 589 1.55 -32.89 40.56
N PHE A 590 1.45 -31.91 39.66
CA PHE A 590 0.39 -31.80 38.67
C PHE A 590 0.85 -32.25 37.28
N SER A 591 0.33 -33.37 36.79
CA SER A 591 0.42 -33.80 35.38
C SER A 591 -0.78 -33.37 34.53
N SER A 592 -1.87 -32.99 35.19
CA SER A 592 -3.09 -32.44 34.59
C SER A 592 -3.70 -31.42 35.53
N TYR A 593 -4.26 -30.34 35.01
CA TYR A 593 -4.77 -29.23 35.83
C TYR A 593 -5.78 -28.38 35.07
N LYS A 594 -6.59 -27.65 35.85
CA LYS A 594 -7.58 -26.68 35.39
C LYS A 594 -7.05 -25.26 35.55
N MET A 595 -7.36 -24.41 34.59
CA MET A 595 -7.04 -22.99 34.62
C MET A 595 -8.27 -22.15 34.28
N ALA A 596 -8.53 -21.14 35.10
CA ALA A 596 -9.48 -20.08 34.81
C ALA A 596 -8.73 -18.78 34.64
N GLU A 597 -8.93 -18.12 33.50
CA GLU A 597 -8.16 -16.96 33.08
C GLU A 597 -9.06 -15.81 32.63
N SER A 598 -8.67 -14.59 32.96
CA SER A 598 -9.18 -13.36 32.37
C SER A 598 -8.06 -12.64 31.65
N SER A 599 -8.27 -12.27 30.40
CA SER A 599 -7.29 -11.60 29.55
C SER A 599 -7.86 -10.32 28.96
N ILE A 600 -7.06 -9.25 28.98
CA ILE A 600 -7.36 -7.98 28.30
C ILE A 600 -6.22 -7.70 27.34
N SER A 601 -6.53 -7.63 26.05
CA SER A 601 -5.58 -7.36 24.97
C SER A 601 -5.92 -6.06 24.25
N LEU A 602 -4.90 -5.27 23.94
CA LEU A 602 -4.98 -3.96 23.32
C LEU A 602 -4.06 -3.94 22.10
N ARG A 603 -4.50 -3.34 21.00
CA ARG A 603 -3.67 -3.07 19.83
C ARG A 603 -3.86 -1.64 19.35
N TRP A 604 -2.78 -0.87 19.43
CA TRP A 604 -2.73 0.53 19.07
C TRP A 604 -1.88 0.76 17.81
N THR A 605 -2.47 1.45 16.84
CA THR A 605 -1.92 1.69 15.49
C THR A 605 -2.04 3.19 15.14
N PRO A 606 -1.34 4.08 15.87
CA PRO A 606 -1.57 5.53 15.81
C PRO A 606 -1.37 6.16 14.43
N PHE A 607 -0.52 5.57 13.59
CA PHE A 607 -0.18 6.10 12.27
C PHE A 607 -0.84 5.34 11.10
N SER A 608 -1.61 4.29 11.39
CA SER A 608 -2.40 3.59 10.37
C SER A 608 -3.62 4.42 9.96
N LYS A 609 -4.04 4.29 8.70
CA LYS A 609 -5.27 4.92 8.19
C LYS A 609 -6.33 3.86 7.91
N TYR A 610 -7.57 4.18 8.29
CA TYR A 610 -8.70 3.27 8.16
C TYR A 610 -9.80 3.87 7.27
N LEU A 611 -10.36 3.02 6.42
CA LEU A 611 -11.60 3.21 5.70
C LEU A 611 -12.75 2.63 6.52
N LYS A 612 -13.77 3.44 6.82
CA LYS A 612 -15.04 2.99 7.37
C LYS A 612 -15.99 2.62 6.24
N THR A 613 -16.23 1.33 6.08
CA THR A 613 -17.24 0.76 5.17
C THR A 613 -18.56 0.54 5.91
N PRO A 614 -19.69 0.34 5.20
CA PRO A 614 -20.93 -0.13 5.83
C PRO A 614 -20.73 -1.42 6.63
N THR A 615 -19.76 -2.23 6.22
CA THR A 615 -19.46 -3.56 6.77
C THR A 615 -18.46 -3.58 7.93
N GLY A 616 -17.86 -2.44 8.30
CA GLY A 616 -16.83 -2.33 9.34
C GLY A 616 -15.63 -1.50 8.90
N TYR A 617 -14.51 -1.60 9.63
CA TYR A 617 -13.27 -0.88 9.30
C TYR A 617 -12.31 -1.74 8.48
N LYS A 618 -11.65 -1.10 7.51
CA LYS A 618 -10.57 -1.68 6.73
C LYS A 618 -9.34 -0.79 6.83
N GLU A 619 -8.19 -1.38 7.13
CA GLU A 619 -6.93 -0.63 7.09
C GLU A 619 -6.53 -0.41 5.64
N VAL A 620 -6.29 0.85 5.25
CA VAL A 620 -5.90 1.25 3.89
C VAL A 620 -4.48 1.80 3.82
N TYR A 621 -3.88 2.12 4.96
CA TYR A 621 -2.47 2.49 5.06
C TYR A 621 -1.88 1.88 6.33
N ASP A 622 -0.80 1.13 6.15
CA ASP A 622 -0.05 0.48 7.23
C ASP A 622 0.99 1.43 7.84
N GLY A 623 0.72 1.94 9.04
CA GLY A 623 1.59 2.87 9.76
C GLY A 623 2.38 2.23 10.91
N TYR A 624 3.47 2.88 11.33
CA TYR A 624 4.33 2.46 12.43
C TYR A 624 4.64 3.63 13.38
N PRO A 625 4.90 3.39 14.68
CA PRO A 625 4.92 2.09 15.36
C PRO A 625 3.52 1.47 15.53
N LYS A 626 3.51 0.15 15.77
CA LYS A 626 2.35 -0.62 16.23
C LYS A 626 2.68 -1.18 17.59
N ILE A 627 1.75 -1.06 18.53
CA ILE A 627 1.95 -1.52 19.90
C ILE A 627 0.79 -2.46 20.24
N THR A 628 1.11 -3.67 20.67
CA THR A 628 0.15 -4.63 21.22
C THR A 628 0.54 -4.90 22.66
N ALA A 629 -0.42 -4.90 23.58
CA ALA A 629 -0.20 -5.24 24.98
C ALA A 629 -1.31 -6.18 25.44
N GLN A 630 -0.96 -7.15 26.28
CA GLN A 630 -1.92 -8.08 26.86
C GLN A 630 -1.60 -8.33 28.32
N TYR A 631 -2.63 -8.25 29.15
CA TYR A 631 -2.61 -8.70 30.54
C TYR A 631 -3.46 -9.96 30.67
N THR A 632 -2.96 -10.97 31.37
CA THR A 632 -3.70 -12.19 31.70
C THR A 632 -3.58 -12.45 33.19
N GLN A 633 -4.70 -12.71 33.85
CA GLN A 633 -4.78 -13.15 35.25
C GLN A 633 -5.37 -14.56 35.31
N GLY A 634 -4.66 -15.49 35.92
CA GLY A 634 -5.16 -16.81 36.31
C GLY A 634 -5.68 -16.80 37.74
N PHE A 635 -6.78 -17.51 38.00
CA PHE A 635 -7.45 -17.55 39.30
C PHE A 635 -7.46 -18.97 39.90
N LYS A 636 -6.86 -19.16 41.07
CA LYS A 636 -6.93 -20.41 41.83
C LYS A 636 -8.30 -20.54 42.53
N GLY A 637 -8.84 -21.75 42.63
CA GLY A 637 -10.10 -22.07 43.32
C GLY A 637 -11.38 -21.77 42.52
N PHE A 638 -11.36 -20.84 41.57
CA PHE A 638 -12.50 -20.59 40.70
C PHE A 638 -12.72 -21.76 39.74
N LEU A 639 -13.89 -22.40 39.80
CA LEU A 639 -14.22 -23.60 39.02
C LEU A 639 -13.13 -24.69 39.12
N GLU A 640 -12.64 -24.92 40.34
CA GLU A 640 -11.60 -25.92 40.65
C GLU A 640 -10.26 -25.67 39.95
N SER A 641 -9.99 -24.43 39.53
CA SER A 641 -8.71 -24.08 38.89
C SER A 641 -7.55 -24.12 39.88
N ASN A 642 -6.39 -24.60 39.42
CA ASN A 642 -5.27 -24.95 40.31
C ASN A 642 -4.31 -23.80 40.61
N PHE A 643 -4.18 -22.80 39.72
CA PHE A 643 -3.09 -21.83 39.79
C PHE A 643 -3.54 -20.38 39.77
N ASN A 644 -2.83 -19.56 40.55
CA ASN A 644 -2.97 -18.10 40.56
C ASN A 644 -1.67 -17.47 40.04
N TYR A 645 -1.76 -16.75 38.94
CA TYR A 645 -0.61 -16.13 38.31
C TYR A 645 -1.05 -14.93 37.46
N SER A 646 -0.10 -14.07 37.10
CA SER A 646 -0.33 -12.91 36.24
C SER A 646 0.69 -12.89 35.11
N LYS A 647 0.29 -12.44 33.93
CA LYS A 647 1.16 -12.25 32.76
C LYS A 647 0.94 -10.88 32.16
N ILE A 648 2.03 -10.20 31.82
CA ILE A 648 2.06 -8.97 31.04
C ILE A 648 2.93 -9.24 29.82
N ALA A 649 2.38 -9.02 28.64
CA ALA A 649 3.10 -9.15 27.37
C ALA A 649 2.95 -7.87 26.56
N VAL A 650 4.05 -7.38 25.98
CA VAL A 650 4.09 -6.17 25.16
C VAL A 650 4.87 -6.47 23.90
N LYS A 651 4.33 -6.06 22.75
CA LYS A 651 4.97 -6.16 21.44
C LYS A 651 4.95 -4.81 20.74
N ALA A 652 6.11 -4.36 20.27
CA ALA A 652 6.28 -3.16 19.48
C ALA A 652 6.90 -3.47 18.11
N GLU A 653 6.22 -3.05 17.04
CA GLU A 653 6.71 -3.18 15.67
C GLU A 653 7.03 -1.79 15.11
N TYR A 654 8.22 -1.62 14.53
CA TYR A 654 8.61 -0.39 13.83
C TYR A 654 9.33 -0.71 12.52
N ALA A 655 9.11 0.11 11.48
CA ALA A 655 9.79 -0.06 10.22
C ALA A 655 10.12 1.28 9.56
N ILE A 656 11.34 1.37 9.05
CA ILE A 656 11.86 2.48 8.26
C ILE A 656 11.94 2.02 6.81
N GLN A 657 11.14 2.63 5.95
CA GLN A 657 11.16 2.38 4.51
C GLN A 657 11.77 3.59 3.79
N ARG A 658 12.78 3.34 2.96
CA ARG A 658 13.54 4.39 2.26
C ARG A 658 13.23 4.38 0.76
N LEU A 659 13.43 5.52 0.11
CA LEU A 659 13.17 5.69 -1.33
C LEU A 659 14.07 4.84 -2.24
N ASN A 660 15.22 4.39 -1.73
CA ASN A 660 16.10 3.45 -2.46
C ASN A 660 15.62 1.99 -2.36
N LEU A 661 14.39 1.74 -1.89
CA LEU A 661 13.78 0.42 -1.68
C LEU A 661 14.37 -0.42 -0.53
N SER A 662 15.35 0.10 0.23
CA SER A 662 15.79 -0.55 1.47
C SER A 662 14.75 -0.42 2.57
N ARG A 663 14.71 -1.41 3.48
CA ARG A 663 13.79 -1.42 4.62
C ARG A 663 14.53 -1.94 5.85
N THR A 664 14.40 -1.22 6.96
CA THR A 664 14.85 -1.69 8.27
C THR A 664 13.62 -1.91 9.14
N SER A 665 13.47 -3.09 9.74
CA SER A 665 12.37 -3.39 10.65
C SER A 665 12.89 -3.85 12.02
N PHE A 666 12.18 -3.41 13.05
CA PHE A 666 12.41 -3.72 14.44
C PHE A 666 11.15 -4.41 14.99
N LEU A 667 11.35 -5.53 15.67
CA LEU A 667 10.33 -6.22 16.46
C LEU A 667 10.89 -6.36 17.87
N PHE A 668 10.23 -5.72 18.82
CA PHE A 668 10.56 -5.83 20.24
C PHE A 668 9.40 -6.50 20.97
N GLU A 669 9.69 -7.53 21.75
CA GLU A 669 8.72 -8.22 22.60
C GLU A 669 9.25 -8.28 24.04
N MET A 670 8.38 -8.04 25.01
CA MET A 670 8.69 -8.10 26.44
C MET A 670 7.53 -8.79 27.16
N ASP A 671 7.84 -9.90 27.80
CA ASP A 671 6.91 -10.81 28.44
C ASP A 671 7.34 -11.06 29.88
N ILE A 672 6.43 -10.87 30.84
CA ILE A 672 6.67 -11.05 32.27
C ILE A 672 5.51 -11.84 32.84
N ALA A 673 5.82 -12.87 33.63
CA ALA A 673 4.90 -13.67 34.40
C ALA A 673 5.28 -13.64 35.88
N SER A 674 4.28 -13.78 36.75
CA SER A 674 4.45 -13.87 38.20
C SER A 674 3.45 -14.81 38.83
N GLY A 675 3.84 -15.51 39.89
CA GLY A 675 3.02 -16.52 40.57
C GLY A 675 3.42 -17.94 40.18
N ASN A 676 2.59 -18.91 40.58
CA ASN A 676 2.85 -20.34 40.35
C ASN A 676 2.39 -20.67 38.93
N ILE A 677 3.34 -20.71 38.00
CA ILE A 677 3.06 -20.84 36.59
C ILE A 677 3.72 -22.10 36.03
N PRO A 678 2.94 -23.06 35.50
CA PRO A 678 3.52 -24.25 34.89
C PRO A 678 4.17 -23.92 33.55
N LEU A 679 5.07 -24.80 33.11
CA LEU A 679 5.87 -24.64 31.88
C LEU A 679 5.02 -24.37 30.63
N THR A 680 3.80 -24.92 30.56
CA THR A 680 2.88 -24.66 29.42
C THR A 680 2.52 -23.19 29.26
N HIS A 681 2.57 -22.41 30.35
CA HIS A 681 2.23 -20.99 30.37
C HIS A 681 3.44 -20.06 30.54
N LEU A 682 4.66 -20.59 30.65
CA LEU A 682 5.89 -19.81 30.49
C LEU A 682 6.03 -19.28 29.06
N PHE A 683 7.13 -18.57 28.79
CA PHE A 683 7.44 -18.02 27.48
C PHE A 683 8.69 -18.67 26.89
N HIS A 684 8.68 -18.97 25.59
CA HIS A 684 9.87 -19.29 24.82
C HIS A 684 10.18 -18.18 23.80
N ALA A 685 11.43 -18.06 23.36
CA ALA A 685 11.84 -17.09 22.34
C ALA A 685 11.62 -17.60 20.89
N TYR A 686 10.56 -18.36 20.62
CA TYR A 686 10.25 -18.94 19.29
C TYR A 686 11.44 -19.67 18.63
N PRO A 687 12.02 -20.69 19.29
CA PRO A 687 13.13 -21.46 18.73
C PRO A 687 12.74 -22.15 17.42
N ASN A 688 13.71 -22.39 16.53
CA ASN A 688 13.47 -23.05 15.25
C ASN A 688 14.58 -24.02 14.82
N ALA A 689 15.50 -24.41 15.70
CA ALA A 689 16.54 -25.39 15.39
C ALA A 689 16.21 -26.77 16.02
N PRO A 690 16.19 -27.87 15.26
CA PRO A 690 16.14 -29.21 15.84
C PRO A 690 17.53 -29.67 16.30
N THR A 691 17.58 -30.59 17.26
CA THR A 691 18.79 -31.22 17.81
C THR A 691 19.19 -32.48 17.02
N LYS A 692 19.55 -32.33 15.74
CA LYS A 692 20.05 -33.44 14.88
C LYS A 692 21.55 -33.36 14.67
N GLU A 693 22.24 -34.43 14.27
CA GLU A 693 23.72 -34.46 14.23
C GLU A 693 24.32 -33.50 13.19
N THR A 694 23.75 -33.42 11.99
CA THR A 694 24.33 -32.61 10.90
C THR A 694 23.49 -31.39 10.57
N VAL A 695 24.13 -30.30 10.10
CA VAL A 695 23.46 -29.08 9.65
C VAL A 695 22.40 -29.36 8.58
N LEU A 696 22.67 -30.29 7.66
CA LEU A 696 21.73 -30.70 6.61
C LEU A 696 20.52 -31.48 7.14
N GLN A 697 20.67 -32.23 8.24
CA GLN A 697 19.54 -32.88 8.89
C GLN A 697 18.67 -31.89 9.67
N ARG A 698 19.25 -30.75 10.10
CA ARG A 698 18.54 -29.64 10.77
C ARG A 698 17.78 -28.73 9.80
N PHE A 699 17.72 -29.09 8.53
CA PHE A 699 17.14 -28.30 7.47
C PHE A 699 15.63 -28.08 7.66
N SER A 700 15.20 -26.82 7.60
CA SER A 700 13.82 -26.37 7.80
C SER A 700 13.57 -25.09 7.00
N VAL A 701 12.41 -24.45 7.20
CA VAL A 701 12.13 -23.11 6.68
C VAL A 701 12.29 -22.08 7.80
N ALA A 702 12.98 -20.98 7.47
CA ALA A 702 13.23 -19.91 8.42
C ALA A 702 11.93 -19.19 8.81
N GLY A 703 11.80 -18.90 10.10
CA GLY A 703 10.65 -18.19 10.65
C GLY A 703 10.81 -16.68 10.53
N ARG A 704 9.71 -15.95 10.35
CA ARG A 704 9.76 -14.47 10.33
C ARG A 704 10.04 -13.85 11.70
N ARG A 705 9.71 -14.57 12.78
CA ARG A 705 9.85 -14.17 14.19
C ARG A 705 10.65 -15.17 15.03
N SER A 706 11.20 -16.21 14.42
CA SER A 706 11.87 -17.29 15.15
C SER A 706 13.31 -16.95 15.47
N PHE A 707 13.98 -17.74 16.31
CA PHE A 707 15.45 -17.78 16.40
C PHE A 707 15.92 -19.01 15.63
N GLU A 708 16.75 -18.83 14.60
CA GLU A 708 17.07 -19.89 13.66
C GLU A 708 18.06 -20.93 14.19
N THR A 709 18.86 -20.56 15.20
CA THR A 709 19.93 -21.39 15.80
C THR A 709 19.60 -21.86 17.22
N MET A 710 18.49 -21.42 17.80
CA MET A 710 18.03 -21.81 19.13
C MET A 710 17.26 -23.14 19.06
N TYR A 711 17.63 -24.10 19.90
CA TYR A 711 17.00 -25.40 19.92
C TYR A 711 15.59 -25.37 20.51
N PHE A 712 14.70 -26.24 20.02
CA PHE A 712 13.41 -26.46 20.65
C PHE A 712 13.61 -26.95 22.09
N GLY A 713 12.79 -26.43 23.02
CA GLY A 713 12.91 -26.73 24.45
C GLY A 713 14.16 -26.22 25.16
N GLU A 714 15.09 -25.54 24.47
CA GLU A 714 16.37 -25.10 25.07
C GLU A 714 16.17 -24.11 26.20
N PHE A 715 15.22 -23.18 26.04
CA PHE A 715 14.96 -22.11 26.99
C PHE A 715 13.46 -21.88 27.19
N PHE A 716 13.08 -21.75 28.46
CA PHE A 716 11.79 -21.22 28.88
C PHE A 716 12.04 -20.12 29.92
N SER A 717 11.15 -19.15 29.97
CA SER A 717 11.33 -17.97 30.80
C SER A 717 10.01 -17.48 31.37
N ASP A 718 10.03 -17.01 32.60
CA ASP A 718 8.95 -16.22 33.18
C ASP A 718 9.16 -14.71 32.97
N LYS A 719 10.39 -14.30 32.63
CA LYS A 719 10.71 -12.95 32.16
C LYS A 719 11.49 -13.09 30.87
N LEU A 720 11.01 -12.50 29.79
CA LEU A 720 11.65 -12.59 28.48
C LEU A 720 11.57 -11.24 27.80
N ALA A 721 12.70 -10.77 27.26
CA ALA A 721 12.73 -9.66 26.33
C ALA A 721 13.46 -10.11 25.06
N THR A 722 12.88 -9.83 23.89
CA THR A 722 13.48 -10.11 22.60
C THR A 722 13.52 -8.86 21.72
N LEU A 723 14.59 -8.73 20.94
CA LEU A 723 14.75 -7.70 19.93
C LEU A 723 15.21 -8.33 18.63
N GLN A 724 14.44 -8.13 17.56
CA GLN A 724 14.79 -8.58 16.21
C GLN A 724 14.94 -7.38 15.28
N ILE A 725 16.09 -7.32 14.62
CA ILE A 725 16.44 -6.29 13.65
C ILE A 725 16.65 -6.95 12.29
N ARG A 726 15.92 -6.50 11.28
CA ARG A 726 16.09 -6.97 9.90
C ARG A 726 16.36 -5.79 8.98
N HIS A 727 17.45 -5.85 8.23
CA HIS A 727 17.80 -4.84 7.23
C HIS A 727 17.78 -5.46 5.84
N ARG A 728 16.71 -5.18 5.08
CA ARG A 728 16.59 -5.58 3.68
C ARG A 728 17.21 -4.52 2.78
N LEU A 729 18.20 -4.95 1.99
CA LEU A 729 18.82 -4.14 0.95
C LEU A 729 17.94 -4.05 -0.29
N PRO A 730 18.20 -3.09 -1.20
CA PRO A 730 17.51 -3.02 -2.47
C PRO A 730 17.74 -4.32 -3.28
N PRO A 731 16.73 -4.85 -3.98
CA PRO A 731 16.91 -6.05 -4.80
C PRO A 731 18.01 -5.83 -5.84
N PHE A 732 18.90 -6.81 -5.98
CA PHE A 732 19.93 -6.78 -7.03
C PHE A 732 19.50 -7.65 -8.20
N ARG A 733 19.89 -7.24 -9.41
CA ARG A 733 19.43 -7.87 -10.64
C ARG A 733 20.45 -8.91 -11.10
N VAL A 734 20.05 -10.19 -11.07
CA VAL A 734 20.82 -11.29 -11.68
C VAL A 734 20.31 -11.54 -13.10
N SER A 735 18.99 -11.55 -13.30
CA SER A 735 18.34 -11.61 -14.60
C SER A 735 17.03 -10.80 -14.61
N GLU A 736 16.29 -10.76 -15.73
CA GLU A 736 14.96 -10.11 -15.74
C GLU A 736 13.96 -10.77 -14.78
N SER A 737 14.06 -12.10 -14.62
CA SER A 737 13.15 -12.90 -13.80
C SER A 737 13.66 -13.13 -12.37
N ILE A 738 14.97 -12.97 -12.14
CA ILE A 738 15.63 -13.26 -10.85
C ILE A 738 16.17 -11.97 -10.26
N LYS A 739 15.52 -11.50 -9.19
CA LYS A 739 15.87 -10.27 -8.45
C LYS A 739 15.94 -10.56 -6.95
N PRO A 740 17.02 -11.19 -6.48
CA PRO A 740 17.11 -11.60 -5.09
C PRO A 740 17.20 -10.39 -4.16
N GLU A 741 16.83 -10.61 -2.91
CA GLU A 741 16.85 -9.61 -1.85
C GLU A 741 17.75 -10.10 -0.71
N LEU A 742 18.86 -9.41 -0.48
CA LEU A 742 19.71 -9.65 0.68
C LEU A 742 19.09 -8.98 1.92
N VAL A 743 18.90 -9.76 2.98
CA VAL A 743 18.40 -9.30 4.28
C VAL A 743 19.42 -9.65 5.35
N LEU A 744 19.92 -8.66 6.08
CA LEU A 744 20.74 -8.89 7.26
C LEU A 744 19.83 -9.06 8.47
N ILE A 745 20.07 -10.08 9.29
CA ILE A 745 19.27 -10.39 10.48
C ILE A 745 20.16 -10.34 11.73
N ASN A 746 19.65 -9.72 12.79
CA ASN A 746 20.23 -9.76 14.13
C ASN A 746 19.11 -9.95 15.13
N ARG A 747 19.26 -10.88 16.06
CA ARG A 747 18.25 -11.22 17.05
C ARG A 747 18.89 -11.40 18.41
N TYR A 748 18.27 -10.83 19.41
CA TYR A 748 18.72 -10.82 20.79
C TYR A 748 17.57 -11.28 21.68
N ALA A 749 17.86 -12.14 22.64
CA ALA A 749 16.92 -12.51 23.70
C ALA A 749 17.64 -12.45 25.05
N ILE A 750 16.95 -11.98 26.08
CA ILE A 750 17.42 -12.05 27.46
C ILE A 750 16.23 -12.42 28.33
N GLY A 751 16.45 -13.25 29.33
CA GLY A 751 15.35 -13.69 30.16
C GLY A 751 15.79 -14.40 31.41
N ASP A 752 14.82 -14.86 32.17
CA ASP A 752 15.05 -15.66 33.36
C ASP A 752 13.84 -16.55 33.66
N VAL A 753 14.04 -17.53 34.54
CA VAL A 753 13.00 -18.42 35.07
C VAL A 753 13.21 -18.61 36.56
N ARG A 754 12.18 -18.31 37.37
CA ARG A 754 12.19 -18.64 38.80
C ARG A 754 11.72 -20.07 39.03
N ASN A 755 12.14 -20.63 40.16
CA ASN A 755 11.68 -21.93 40.66
C ASN A 755 11.80 -23.06 39.62
N GLN A 756 12.92 -23.09 38.88
CA GLN A 756 13.14 -24.08 37.83
C GLN A 756 12.96 -25.52 38.33
N GLN A 757 13.31 -25.78 39.59
CA GLN A 757 13.16 -27.07 40.27
C GLN A 757 11.70 -27.55 40.40
N ASN A 758 10.72 -26.65 40.28
CA ASN A 758 9.30 -27.01 40.32
C ASN A 758 8.83 -27.61 38.99
N HIS A 759 9.65 -27.56 37.94
CA HIS A 759 9.34 -28.13 36.63
C HIS A 759 10.04 -29.48 36.48
N GLN A 760 9.33 -30.54 36.86
CA GLN A 760 9.86 -31.90 36.92
C GLN A 760 9.64 -32.65 35.60
N GLY A 761 10.48 -33.66 35.34
CA GLY A 761 10.38 -34.53 34.15
C GLY A 761 10.84 -33.89 32.84
N VAL A 762 11.42 -32.69 32.90
CA VAL A 762 11.95 -31.94 31.74
C VAL A 762 13.24 -31.22 32.12
N SER A 763 14.10 -30.99 31.13
CA SER A 763 15.32 -30.20 31.29
C SER A 763 15.29 -29.03 30.30
N PHE A 764 15.62 -27.84 30.78
CA PHE A 764 15.74 -26.62 29.98
C PHE A 764 16.69 -25.65 30.69
N ASN A 765 17.08 -24.56 30.03
CA ASN A 765 18.00 -23.57 30.57
C ASN A 765 17.32 -22.21 30.81
N SER A 766 17.94 -21.39 31.65
CA SER A 766 17.61 -19.97 31.81
C SER A 766 18.36 -19.10 30.79
N LEU A 767 17.79 -17.95 30.40
CA LEU A 767 18.33 -16.98 29.44
C LEU A 767 19.07 -15.78 30.08
N GLN A 768 19.56 -15.94 31.32
CA GLN A 768 20.15 -14.85 32.13
C GLN A 768 21.34 -14.14 31.48
N HIS A 769 22.14 -14.85 30.68
CA HIS A 769 23.38 -14.30 30.10
C HIS A 769 23.19 -13.60 28.75
N GLY A 770 21.96 -13.60 28.22
CA GLY A 770 21.64 -13.06 26.90
C GLY A 770 22.06 -13.97 25.73
N TYR A 771 21.10 -14.26 24.86
CA TYR A 771 21.25 -15.00 23.62
C TYR A 771 21.38 -14.05 22.43
N GLN A 772 22.29 -14.36 21.50
CA GLN A 772 22.56 -13.53 20.33
C GLN A 772 22.71 -14.42 19.10
N GLU A 773 21.99 -14.09 18.01
CA GLU A 773 22.24 -14.66 16.69
C GLU A 773 22.24 -13.57 15.61
N SER A 774 23.11 -13.76 14.63
CA SER A 774 23.23 -12.88 13.47
C SER A 774 23.37 -13.72 12.21
N GLY A 775 22.96 -13.14 11.08
CA GLY A 775 22.93 -13.88 9.84
C GLY A 775 22.48 -13.06 8.66
N PHE A 776 22.21 -13.75 7.56
CA PHE A 776 21.61 -13.14 6.38
C PHE A 776 20.68 -14.10 5.65
N GLU A 777 19.70 -13.54 4.96
CA GLU A 777 18.82 -14.24 4.03
C GLU A 777 19.08 -13.73 2.61
N ILE A 778 19.07 -14.64 1.63
CA ILE A 778 18.99 -14.30 0.21
C ILE A 778 17.62 -14.75 -0.27
N ASN A 779 16.67 -13.83 -0.28
CA ASN A 779 15.28 -14.11 -0.59
C ASN A 779 15.00 -14.01 -2.10
N LYS A 780 13.94 -14.68 -2.57
CA LYS A 780 13.43 -14.61 -3.96
C LYS A 780 14.47 -15.00 -5.02
N ILE A 781 15.18 -16.10 -4.77
CA ILE A 781 16.10 -16.71 -5.73
C ILE A 781 15.30 -17.35 -6.87
N ILE A 782 14.36 -18.26 -6.56
CA ILE A 782 13.49 -18.94 -7.55
C ILE A 782 12.08 -19.07 -6.99
N ALA A 783 11.05 -18.64 -7.72
CA ALA A 783 9.63 -18.84 -7.38
C ALA A 783 9.23 -18.47 -5.93
N GLY A 784 9.87 -17.45 -5.34
CA GLY A 784 9.64 -17.02 -3.96
C GLY A 784 10.47 -17.75 -2.91
N PHE A 785 11.17 -18.83 -3.28
CA PHE A 785 12.15 -19.49 -2.42
C PHE A 785 13.45 -18.69 -2.31
N GLY A 786 14.09 -18.79 -1.16
CA GLY A 786 15.40 -18.21 -0.88
C GLY A 786 16.14 -19.02 0.17
N LEU A 787 17.30 -18.53 0.61
CA LEU A 787 18.15 -19.18 1.61
C LEU A 787 18.28 -18.29 2.84
N SER A 788 18.44 -18.90 4.02
CA SER A 788 18.71 -18.25 5.29
C SER A 788 19.92 -18.91 5.94
N PHE A 789 20.83 -18.08 6.42
CA PHE A 789 22.01 -18.47 7.18
C PHE A 789 22.02 -17.68 8.48
N ALA A 790 22.22 -18.35 9.61
CA ALA A 790 22.36 -17.71 10.91
C ALA A 790 23.41 -18.42 11.76
N TYR A 791 24.01 -17.66 12.68
CA TYR A 791 25.02 -18.13 13.61
C TYR A 791 24.74 -17.58 15.01
N ARG A 792 24.69 -18.44 16.03
CA ARG A 792 24.62 -18.04 17.46
C ARG A 792 26.03 -17.78 18.01
N TYR A 793 26.14 -16.76 18.85
CA TYR A 793 27.38 -16.37 19.50
C TYR A 793 27.10 -15.79 20.89
N GLY A 794 28.16 -15.46 21.62
CA GLY A 794 28.06 -14.91 22.98
C GLY A 794 27.97 -16.01 24.04
N ALA A 795 27.29 -15.73 25.15
CA ALA A 795 27.31 -16.59 26.34
C ALA A 795 26.72 -17.99 26.12
N TYR A 796 25.80 -18.13 25.16
CA TYR A 796 25.21 -19.40 24.78
C TYR A 796 25.84 -19.97 23.50
N HIS A 797 27.11 -19.74 23.21
CA HIS A 797 27.77 -20.48 22.12
C HIS A 797 27.94 -21.97 22.52
N LEU A 798 27.78 -22.88 21.55
CA LEU A 798 27.99 -24.32 21.73
C LEU A 798 29.43 -24.71 21.36
N PRO A 799 30.02 -25.73 22.00
CA PRO A 799 31.41 -26.13 21.75
C PRO A 799 31.73 -26.41 20.27
N SER A 800 30.80 -27.04 19.54
CA SER A 800 30.96 -27.36 18.13
C SER A 800 30.54 -26.19 17.23
N PHE A 801 31.41 -25.80 16.29
CA PHE A 801 31.09 -24.75 15.30
C PHE A 801 29.80 -25.05 14.52
N ALA A 802 29.62 -26.30 14.10
CA ALA A 802 28.45 -26.72 13.31
C ALA A 802 27.13 -26.60 14.11
N ASP A 803 27.20 -26.68 15.44
CA ASP A 803 26.05 -26.56 16.34
C ASP A 803 25.55 -25.13 16.49
N ASN A 804 26.43 -24.17 16.20
CA ASN A 804 26.07 -22.77 16.20
C ASN A 804 25.49 -22.28 14.88
N LEU A 805 25.52 -23.09 13.81
CA LEU A 805 25.13 -22.70 12.46
C LEU A 805 23.74 -23.22 12.08
N SER A 806 22.99 -22.38 11.38
CA SER A 806 21.68 -22.72 10.81
C SER A 806 21.65 -22.41 9.32
N PHE A 807 21.19 -23.38 8.52
CA PHE A 807 20.99 -23.24 7.08
C PHE A 807 19.58 -23.73 6.70
N LYS A 808 18.77 -22.84 6.11
CA LYS A 808 17.32 -23.07 5.89
C LYS A 808 16.85 -22.46 4.57
N PHE A 809 15.73 -22.93 4.03
CA PHE A 809 15.03 -22.18 2.97
C PHE A 809 14.19 -21.05 3.56
N THR A 810 13.96 -19.99 2.78
CA THR A 810 12.92 -19.00 3.02
C THR A 810 11.85 -19.13 1.95
N PHE A 811 10.60 -18.76 2.27
CA PHE A 811 9.53 -18.75 1.29
C PHE A 811 8.68 -17.48 1.39
N TYR A 812 8.56 -16.77 0.27
CA TYR A 812 7.77 -15.56 0.13
C TYR A 812 6.79 -15.72 -1.04
N LEU A 813 5.57 -16.16 -0.73
CA LEU A 813 4.46 -16.11 -1.67
C LEU A 813 3.71 -14.78 -1.50
N LYS A 814 3.58 -14.03 -2.59
CA LYS A 814 2.66 -12.88 -2.69
C LYS A 814 1.99 -12.98 -4.05
N LEU A 815 0.69 -13.28 -4.07
CA LEU A 815 -0.13 -13.33 -5.28
C LEU A 815 -0.34 -11.92 -5.86
#